data_AF-A0A7N6BA43-F1
#
_entry.id   AF-A0A7N6BA43-F1
#
_cell.length_a   1.000
_cell.length_b   1.000
_cell.length_c   1.000
_cell.angle_alpha   90.00
_cell.angle_beta   90.00
_cell.angle_gamma   90.00
#
_symmetry.space_group_name_H-M   'P 1'
#
loop_
_entity.id
_entity.type
_entity.pdbx_description
1 polymer ?
#
loop_
_entity_poly.entity_id
_entity_poly.type
_entity_poly.pdbx_seq_one_letter_code
_entity_poly.pdbx_strand_id
1 'polypeptide(L)'
;KYCTTLKEQHSRASMMLQLPLVMTVQMDLVLLLVSVLAFWTRLSQLSYPNAVVFDEVYYGQFVSLYMKRVFFIDDSGPPLGHMILALGAYLGGFDGNFVWNRIGAEYPSSVNVWSLRLLPALCGALCVPLVYLLTLELKFSHLSALGAALLLLLENSLIVQSRFMLLESVLIFFVLLAVFSYLRFHNAPSWYGWLLLSGASCAAAIGVKYMGVFSHLLLLGVASLHTWTMIGDRTLNVCLQCVCRVVCLLVVPVLLYVFWFYIHLSILNRSGPHDQLMSSAFQASLQGGLSRITQGQPLEVAYGSQVTLRSSASQPIPCWLHSHKANYPIRYENGRGSSHQQQVTCYPFKDVNNWWIIKDPSRQELVVSSPPRPIRHGDVIQLVHGMTSRFLNSHDVAAPMSPHAQEISGYIDFNVSMPAQNLWRVVISNRDSESEVWKTILSEVRLVHVNTSAVLKLSGVSLPDWGFRQLEVVAEKLFKAHSSSLGWTVEEHRYGTSEEQKEREAELHSPTHIDVDRKISFWAKFLELQWKMLTVKQEDSEHKYSSAPLEWITMETNIAYWLHPTTNAQIHLIGNPVSWGVANLCLMAYQLLAAVYLLRRRRGFKDLPDGVWSQFVCLGCVCVGGWLVNFVPFLLMEKTLFLYHYLPAQCYLYLLSPALLEHAHTHLSATHRRALCMCLSAGLLSVFLSYRNFCPLTYGSPELSANQLQALKWRDTWDILYRRH
;
A
#
# COMPACT_ATOMS: atom_id res chain seq x y z
N LYS A 1 -34.82 -78.16 -34.01
CA LYS A 1 -34.32 -78.67 -32.71
C LYS A 1 -32.84 -78.29 -32.63
N TYR A 2 -32.44 -77.63 -31.55
CA TYR A 2 -31.06 -77.27 -31.15
C TYR A 2 -30.30 -76.25 -32.01
N CYS A 3 -30.12 -75.05 -31.44
CA CYS A 3 -28.77 -74.47 -31.26
C CYS A 3 -28.82 -73.33 -30.21
N THR A 4 -28.73 -73.71 -28.94
CA THR A 4 -27.97 -73.00 -27.89
C THR A 4 -26.52 -72.93 -28.36
N THR A 5 -25.69 -71.89 -28.19
CA THR A 5 -25.41 -71.04 -27.03
C THR A 5 -24.24 -70.16 -27.47
N LEU A 6 -24.39 -68.83 -27.46
CA LEU A 6 -23.28 -67.85 -27.42
C LEU A 6 -23.88 -66.46 -27.10
N LYS A 7 -24.73 -66.45 -26.07
CA LYS A 7 -25.53 -65.31 -25.64
C LYS A 7 -24.99 -64.78 -24.31
N GLU A 8 -23.69 -64.47 -24.22
CA GLU A 8 -23.13 -63.91 -22.97
C GLU A 8 -21.78 -63.18 -23.07
N GLN A 9 -21.36 -62.67 -24.24
CA GLN A 9 -20.06 -61.95 -24.30
C GLN A 9 -19.95 -60.74 -25.24
N HIS A 10 -21.05 -60.16 -25.70
CA HIS A 10 -21.03 -58.86 -26.40
C HIS A 10 -22.00 -57.84 -25.77
N SER A 11 -22.03 -57.78 -24.43
CA SER A 11 -22.70 -56.72 -23.66
C SER A 11 -21.77 -55.54 -23.32
N ARG A 12 -20.77 -55.22 -24.15
CA ARG A 12 -19.85 -54.09 -23.93
C ARG A 12 -19.30 -53.50 -25.23
N ALA A 13 -20.15 -52.93 -26.09
CA ALA A 13 -19.71 -51.97 -27.12
C ALA A 13 -20.89 -51.35 -27.88
N SER A 14 -21.70 -50.49 -27.24
CA SER A 14 -22.46 -49.44 -27.94
C SER A 14 -23.23 -48.55 -26.97
N MET A 15 -22.61 -48.13 -25.86
CA MET A 15 -23.18 -47.08 -25.00
C MET A 15 -22.65 -45.74 -25.49
N MET A 16 -23.56 -44.94 -26.04
CA MET A 16 -23.50 -43.48 -26.16
C MET A 16 -22.30 -42.89 -26.90
N LEU A 17 -22.40 -42.83 -28.24
CA LEU A 17 -21.72 -41.80 -29.01
C LEU A 17 -22.39 -40.44 -28.72
N GLN A 18 -21.57 -39.54 -28.20
CA GLN A 18 -21.85 -38.19 -27.74
C GLN A 18 -22.60 -37.37 -28.80
N LEU A 19 -23.65 -36.65 -28.39
CA LEU A 19 -24.23 -35.57 -29.20
C LEU A 19 -23.12 -34.57 -29.57
N PRO A 20 -23.11 -34.01 -30.80
CA PRO A 20 -22.11 -33.01 -31.16
C PRO A 20 -22.24 -31.81 -30.24
N LEU A 21 -21.10 -31.35 -29.72
CA LEU A 21 -20.99 -30.13 -28.92
C LEU A 21 -21.32 -28.95 -29.85
N VAL A 22 -22.59 -28.55 -29.88
CA VAL A 22 -23.05 -27.41 -30.69
C VAL A 22 -22.59 -26.13 -29.99
N MET A 23 -21.43 -25.60 -30.40
CA MET A 23 -21.02 -24.24 -30.04
C MET A 23 -21.78 -23.24 -30.91
N THR A 24 -22.79 -22.58 -30.33
CA THR A 24 -23.42 -21.40 -30.94
C THR A 24 -22.62 -20.16 -30.56
N VAL A 25 -21.89 -19.57 -31.51
CA VAL A 25 -21.17 -18.31 -31.31
C VAL A 25 -22.09 -17.15 -31.67
N GLN A 26 -22.52 -16.36 -30.69
CA GLN A 26 -23.20 -15.08 -30.91
C GLN A 26 -22.16 -13.97 -30.82
N MET A 27 -21.91 -13.26 -31.93
CA MET A 27 -20.94 -12.16 -31.98
C MET A 27 -21.65 -10.81 -31.96
N ASP A 28 -21.37 -10.01 -30.94
CA ASP A 28 -21.71 -8.59 -30.93
C ASP A 28 -20.61 -7.80 -31.67
N LEU A 29 -20.93 -7.35 -32.88
CA LEU A 29 -19.99 -6.62 -33.73
C LEU A 29 -19.58 -5.27 -33.11
N VAL A 30 -20.46 -4.63 -32.34
CA VAL A 30 -20.19 -3.34 -31.70
C VAL A 30 -19.16 -3.53 -30.59
N LEU A 31 -19.36 -4.55 -29.75
CA LEU A 31 -18.40 -4.92 -28.70
C LEU A 31 -17.03 -5.25 -29.30
N LEU A 32 -16.98 -6.00 -30.40
CA LEU A 32 -15.73 -6.35 -31.07
C LEU A 32 -15.00 -5.10 -31.59
N LEU A 33 -15.73 -4.21 -32.29
CA LEU A 33 -15.16 -2.98 -32.85
C LEU A 33 -14.59 -2.08 -31.75
N VAL A 34 -15.37 -1.85 -30.68
CA VAL A 34 -14.95 -1.05 -29.53
C VAL A 34 -13.73 -1.65 -28.85
N SER A 35 -13.70 -2.98 -28.71
CA SER A 35 -12.54 -3.68 -28.14
C SER A 35 -11.29 -3.47 -28.99
N VAL A 36 -11.37 -3.67 -30.30
CA VAL A 36 -10.24 -3.45 -31.23
C VAL A 36 -9.71 -2.02 -31.15
N LEU A 37 -10.60 -1.02 -31.13
CA LEU A 37 -10.22 0.38 -30.98
C LEU A 37 -9.59 0.68 -29.61
N ALA A 38 -10.07 0.04 -28.54
CA ALA A 38 -9.50 0.19 -27.20
C ALA A 38 -8.08 -0.38 -27.13
N PHE A 39 -7.86 -1.57 -27.71
CA PHE A 39 -6.53 -2.16 -27.83
C PHE A 39 -5.61 -1.29 -28.68
N TRP A 40 -6.10 -0.79 -29.82
CA TRP A 40 -5.32 0.08 -30.69
C TRP A 40 -4.86 1.36 -29.97
N THR A 41 -5.78 2.09 -29.34
CA THR A 41 -5.47 3.38 -28.67
C THR A 41 -4.47 3.23 -27.52
N ARG A 42 -4.54 2.14 -26.75
CA ARG A 42 -3.71 1.98 -25.54
C ARG A 42 -2.43 1.20 -25.78
N LEU A 43 -2.39 0.24 -26.70
CA LEU A 43 -1.18 -0.51 -27.03
C LEU A 43 -0.32 0.16 -28.10
N SER A 44 -0.83 1.18 -28.80
CA SER A 44 -0.05 1.90 -29.80
C SER A 44 1.15 2.60 -29.16
N GLN A 45 2.34 2.36 -29.72
CA GLN A 45 3.59 3.03 -29.38
C GLN A 45 3.92 3.01 -27.87
N LEU A 46 3.72 1.90 -27.16
CA LEU A 46 4.05 1.81 -25.72
C LEU A 46 5.52 2.11 -25.40
N SER A 47 6.43 1.79 -26.31
CA SER A 47 7.87 2.09 -26.15
C SER A 47 8.18 3.59 -26.24
N TYR A 48 7.24 4.43 -26.70
CA TYR A 48 7.41 5.87 -26.78
C TYR A 48 6.61 6.59 -25.66
N PRO A 49 7.27 7.47 -24.89
CA PRO A 49 8.69 7.83 -24.92
C PRO A 49 9.58 6.72 -24.36
N ASN A 50 10.78 6.57 -24.90
CA ASN A 50 11.81 5.64 -24.38
C ASN A 50 12.53 6.25 -23.15
N ALA A 51 11.75 6.80 -22.24
CA ALA A 51 12.23 7.47 -21.04
C ALA A 51 11.26 7.23 -19.89
N VAL A 52 11.80 7.32 -18.67
CA VAL A 52 11.05 7.20 -17.42
C VAL A 52 10.09 8.38 -17.27
N VAL A 53 8.84 8.09 -16.91
CA VAL A 53 7.75 9.05 -16.73
C VAL A 53 7.48 9.28 -15.23
N PHE A 54 6.81 10.38 -14.86
CA PHE A 54 6.40 10.80 -13.50
C PHE A 54 6.50 9.73 -12.39
N ASP A 55 5.46 8.92 -12.19
CA ASP A 55 5.43 7.90 -11.12
C ASP A 55 6.10 6.57 -11.51
N GLU A 56 6.54 6.43 -12.77
CA GLU A 56 7.30 5.28 -13.26
C GLU A 56 8.66 5.17 -12.54
N VAL A 57 9.20 6.30 -12.05
CA VAL A 57 10.39 6.35 -11.21
C VAL A 57 10.20 5.52 -9.94
N TYR A 58 9.08 5.70 -9.23
CA TYR A 58 8.82 5.02 -7.95
C TYR A 58 8.44 3.56 -8.15
N TYR A 59 7.46 3.29 -9.03
CA TYR A 59 7.05 1.90 -9.30
C TYR A 59 8.18 1.07 -9.91
N GLY A 60 9.05 1.70 -10.71
CA GLY A 60 10.25 1.06 -11.24
C GLY A 60 11.22 0.62 -10.16
N GLN A 61 11.44 1.43 -9.12
CA GLN A 61 12.25 1.03 -7.97
C GLN A 61 11.69 -0.24 -7.32
N PHE A 62 10.38 -0.30 -7.08
CA PHE A 62 9.73 -1.49 -6.51
C PHE A 62 9.85 -2.71 -7.42
N VAL A 63 9.68 -2.55 -8.74
CA VAL A 63 9.89 -3.63 -9.71
C VAL A 63 11.33 -4.14 -9.68
N SER A 64 12.33 -3.25 -9.62
CA SER A 64 13.73 -3.62 -9.45
C SER A 64 13.97 -4.40 -8.15
N LEU A 65 13.31 -4.02 -7.05
CA LEU A 65 13.43 -4.71 -5.76
C LEU A 65 12.80 -6.11 -5.81
N TYR A 66 11.67 -6.29 -6.50
CA TYR A 66 11.11 -7.63 -6.76
C TYR A 66 12.04 -8.51 -7.58
N MET A 67 12.63 -8.00 -8.68
CA MET A 67 13.58 -8.76 -9.50
C MET A 67 14.81 -9.18 -8.68
N LYS A 68 15.28 -8.30 -7.78
CA LYS A 68 16.42 -8.55 -6.88
C LYS A 68 16.06 -9.37 -5.63
N ARG A 69 14.77 -9.64 -5.39
CA ARG A 69 14.21 -10.29 -4.20
C ARG A 69 14.51 -9.56 -2.88
N VAL A 70 14.61 -8.23 -2.95
CA VAL A 70 14.97 -7.35 -1.83
C VAL A 70 13.71 -6.82 -1.15
N PHE A 71 13.61 -7.01 0.17
CA PHE A 71 12.48 -6.56 0.96
C PHE A 71 12.32 -5.05 0.98
N PHE A 72 11.06 -4.59 0.89
CA PHE A 72 10.70 -3.19 0.99
C PHE A 72 9.31 -3.05 1.60
N ILE A 73 9.03 -1.84 2.09
CA ILE A 73 7.70 -1.41 2.52
C ILE A 73 7.27 -0.32 1.55
N ASP A 74 6.01 -0.37 1.14
CA ASP A 74 5.35 0.66 0.35
C ASP A 74 4.13 1.16 1.12
N ASP A 75 3.99 2.48 1.20
CA ASP A 75 2.89 3.17 1.87
C ASP A 75 1.70 3.41 0.92
N SER A 76 1.90 3.25 -0.39
CA SER A 76 0.89 3.48 -1.42
C SER A 76 -0.20 2.40 -1.43
N GLY A 77 0.13 1.17 -1.04
CA GLY A 77 -0.88 0.12 -0.87
C GLY A 77 -0.34 -1.32 -0.86
N PRO A 78 -1.25 -2.30 -0.96
CA PRO A 78 -0.89 -3.72 -0.93
C PRO A 78 -0.09 -4.18 -2.16
N PRO A 79 0.52 -5.38 -2.11
CA PRO A 79 1.60 -5.74 -3.03
C PRO A 79 1.15 -6.21 -4.42
N LEU A 80 -0.14 -6.51 -4.64
CA LEU A 80 -0.58 -7.15 -5.89
C LEU A 80 -0.32 -6.27 -7.11
N GLY A 81 -0.55 -4.96 -7.00
CA GLY A 81 -0.28 -4.02 -8.08
C GLY A 81 1.18 -4.08 -8.51
N HIS A 82 2.10 -3.98 -7.56
CA HIS A 82 3.52 -4.08 -7.82
C HIS A 82 3.95 -5.45 -8.36
N MET A 83 3.33 -6.54 -7.89
CA MET A 83 3.59 -7.88 -8.42
C MET A 83 3.14 -8.04 -9.87
N ILE A 84 2.03 -7.39 -10.27
CA ILE A 84 1.58 -7.36 -11.67
C ILE A 84 2.59 -6.60 -12.52
N LEU A 85 3.07 -5.43 -12.07
CA LEU A 85 4.12 -4.69 -12.80
C LEU A 85 5.42 -5.51 -12.90
N ALA A 86 5.83 -6.15 -11.80
CA ALA A 86 7.00 -7.02 -11.75
C ALA A 86 6.87 -8.24 -12.68
N LEU A 87 5.66 -8.79 -12.83
CA LEU A 87 5.38 -9.85 -13.81
C LEU A 87 5.63 -9.37 -15.24
N GLY A 88 5.19 -8.16 -15.59
CA GLY A 88 5.45 -7.55 -16.90
C GLY A 88 6.94 -7.37 -17.17
N ALA A 89 7.68 -6.92 -16.15
CA ALA A 89 9.14 -6.80 -16.21
C ALA A 89 9.85 -8.15 -16.37
N TYR A 90 9.42 -9.16 -15.62
CA TYR A 90 9.96 -10.52 -15.70
C TYR A 90 9.75 -11.15 -17.08
N LEU A 91 8.55 -11.01 -17.66
CA LEU A 91 8.26 -11.46 -19.02
C LEU A 91 9.12 -10.74 -20.08
N GLY A 92 9.49 -9.48 -19.80
CA GLY A 92 10.39 -8.70 -20.64
C GLY A 92 11.88 -9.00 -20.44
N GLY A 93 12.25 -9.90 -19.52
CA GLY A 93 13.64 -10.24 -19.22
C GLY A 93 14.40 -9.18 -18.41
N PHE A 94 13.71 -8.32 -17.67
CA PHE A 94 14.34 -7.30 -16.83
C PHE A 94 15.04 -7.92 -15.61
N ASP A 95 16.31 -7.60 -15.42
CA ASP A 95 17.17 -8.14 -14.35
C ASP A 95 17.14 -7.31 -13.05
N GLY A 96 16.44 -6.17 -13.05
CA GLY A 96 16.37 -5.25 -11.92
C GLY A 96 17.51 -4.23 -11.86
N ASN A 97 18.45 -4.24 -12.80
CA ASN A 97 19.61 -3.34 -12.82
C ASN A 97 19.35 -2.09 -13.65
N PHE A 98 18.59 -1.17 -13.07
CA PHE A 98 18.41 0.17 -13.60
C PHE A 98 18.28 1.17 -12.44
N VAL A 99 18.86 2.36 -12.62
CA VAL A 99 18.86 3.41 -11.60
C VAL A 99 17.73 4.39 -11.89
N TRP A 100 16.69 4.33 -11.07
CA TRP A 100 15.48 5.16 -11.17
C TRP A 100 15.68 6.50 -10.44
N ASN A 101 16.47 7.41 -11.02
CA ASN A 101 16.86 8.66 -10.36
C ASN A 101 16.11 9.91 -10.80
N ARG A 102 15.62 9.96 -12.05
CA ARG A 102 14.96 11.16 -12.59
C ARG A 102 13.91 10.83 -13.65
N ILE A 103 12.87 11.65 -13.70
CA ILE A 103 11.93 11.70 -14.81
C ILE A 103 12.70 12.14 -16.07
N GLY A 104 12.45 11.49 -17.20
CA GLY A 104 13.13 11.72 -18.47
C GLY A 104 14.46 10.98 -18.62
N ALA A 105 14.87 10.13 -17.66
CA ALA A 105 15.99 9.22 -17.86
C ALA A 105 15.68 8.23 -19.00
N GLU A 106 16.57 8.10 -19.98
CA GLU A 106 16.38 7.18 -21.09
C GLU A 106 16.62 5.72 -20.66
N TYR A 107 15.79 4.81 -21.17
CA TYR A 107 16.00 3.38 -20.94
C TYR A 107 17.13 2.86 -21.83
N PRO A 108 18.06 2.05 -21.29
CA PRO A 108 19.08 1.38 -22.09
C PRO A 108 18.43 0.36 -23.03
N SER A 109 19.13 0.02 -24.10
CA SER A 109 18.67 -0.95 -25.10
C SER A 109 18.41 -2.36 -24.55
N SER A 110 18.95 -2.69 -23.38
CA SER A 110 18.71 -3.96 -22.68
C SER A 110 17.31 -4.05 -22.06
N VAL A 111 16.65 -2.92 -21.78
CA VAL A 111 15.35 -2.90 -21.08
C VAL A 111 14.22 -2.86 -22.10
N ASN A 112 13.36 -3.88 -22.09
CA ASN A 112 12.18 -3.91 -22.93
C ASN A 112 11.03 -3.09 -22.33
N VAL A 113 10.99 -1.80 -22.66
CA VAL A 113 9.97 -0.83 -22.19
C VAL A 113 8.54 -1.26 -22.55
N TRP A 114 8.36 -1.91 -23.70
CA TRP A 114 7.04 -2.38 -24.11
C TRP A 114 6.46 -3.37 -23.10
N SER A 115 7.28 -4.30 -22.62
CA SER A 115 6.86 -5.32 -21.65
C SER A 115 6.55 -4.72 -20.27
N LEU A 116 7.29 -3.68 -19.85
CA LEU A 116 7.03 -2.97 -18.59
C LEU A 116 5.64 -2.29 -18.58
N ARG A 117 5.24 -1.74 -19.73
CA ARG A 117 4.00 -0.97 -19.87
C ARG A 117 2.79 -1.79 -20.35
N LEU A 118 3.02 -3.03 -20.78
CA LEU A 118 2.00 -3.89 -21.39
C LEU A 118 0.82 -4.17 -20.45
N LEU A 119 1.07 -4.64 -19.23
CA LEU A 119 -0.01 -5.13 -18.35
C LEU A 119 -0.98 -4.02 -17.91
N PRO A 120 -0.50 -2.82 -17.49
CA PRO A 120 -1.38 -1.67 -17.29
C PRO A 120 -2.17 -1.28 -18.54
N ALA A 121 -1.52 -1.29 -19.71
CA ALA A 121 -2.17 -0.91 -20.97
C ALA A 121 -3.26 -1.91 -21.38
N LEU A 122 -3.04 -3.21 -21.16
CA LEU A 122 -4.03 -4.26 -21.36
C LEU A 122 -5.22 -4.08 -20.42
N CYS A 123 -4.99 -3.84 -19.12
CA CYS A 123 -6.06 -3.58 -18.15
C CYS A 123 -6.88 -2.36 -18.57
N GLY A 124 -6.22 -1.26 -18.92
CA GLY A 124 -6.88 -0.06 -19.41
C GLY A 124 -7.67 -0.28 -20.71
N ALA A 125 -7.21 -1.15 -21.61
CA ALA A 125 -7.90 -1.47 -22.86
C ALA A 125 -9.16 -2.29 -22.59
N LEU A 126 -9.09 -3.25 -21.67
CA LEU A 126 -10.22 -4.08 -21.25
C LEU A 126 -11.29 -3.31 -20.47
N CYS A 127 -10.95 -2.17 -19.83
CA CYS A 127 -11.95 -1.32 -19.20
C CYS A 127 -13.04 -0.82 -20.17
N VAL A 128 -12.69 -0.55 -21.44
CA VAL A 128 -13.62 -0.01 -22.43
C VAL A 128 -14.76 -0.99 -22.77
N PRO A 129 -14.49 -2.24 -23.23
CA PRO A 129 -15.55 -3.21 -23.45
C PRO A 129 -16.25 -3.63 -22.15
N LEU A 130 -15.57 -3.55 -21.02
CA LEU A 130 -16.19 -3.86 -19.72
C LEU A 130 -17.26 -2.82 -19.34
N VAL A 131 -17.04 -1.53 -19.59
CA VAL A 131 -18.05 -0.48 -19.41
C VAL A 131 -19.24 -0.67 -20.35
N TYR A 132 -19.00 -1.09 -21.59
CA TYR A 132 -20.06 -1.45 -22.53
C TYR A 132 -20.96 -2.56 -21.95
N LEU A 133 -20.34 -3.67 -21.53
CA LEU A 133 -21.04 -4.82 -20.94
C LEU A 133 -21.75 -4.45 -19.63
N LEU A 134 -21.13 -3.64 -18.78
CA LEU A 134 -21.70 -3.17 -17.53
C LEU A 134 -22.98 -2.33 -17.76
N THR A 135 -22.98 -1.50 -18.80
CA THR A 135 -24.17 -0.70 -19.19
C THR A 135 -25.34 -1.60 -19.60
N LEU A 136 -25.06 -2.69 -20.32
CA LEU A 136 -26.06 -3.69 -20.70
C LEU A 136 -26.59 -4.45 -19.48
N GLU A 137 -25.73 -4.80 -18.51
CA GLU A 137 -26.16 -5.42 -17.25
C GLU A 137 -27.02 -4.49 -16.38
N LEU A 138 -26.88 -3.16 -16.54
CA LEU A 138 -27.79 -2.17 -15.96
C LEU A 138 -29.12 -2.04 -16.75
N LYS A 139 -29.35 -2.91 -17.73
CA LYS A 139 -30.56 -3.01 -18.58
C LYS A 139 -30.81 -1.81 -19.50
N PHE A 140 -29.75 -1.09 -19.86
CA PHE A 140 -29.81 -0.01 -20.86
C PHE A 140 -29.55 -0.52 -22.28
N SER A 141 -29.89 0.29 -23.28
CA SER A 141 -29.75 -0.07 -24.68
C SER A 141 -28.28 -0.19 -25.14
N HIS A 142 -28.05 -0.92 -26.23
CA HIS A 142 -26.74 -1.00 -26.90
C HIS A 142 -26.22 0.38 -27.35
N LEU A 143 -27.11 1.36 -27.63
CA LEU A 143 -26.71 2.71 -27.99
C LEU A 143 -26.09 3.45 -26.81
N SER A 144 -26.68 3.33 -25.62
CA SER A 144 -26.12 3.91 -24.40
C SER A 144 -24.84 3.21 -23.96
N ALA A 145 -24.78 1.88 -24.11
CA ALA A 145 -23.56 1.12 -23.89
C ALA A 145 -22.42 1.58 -24.82
N LEU A 146 -22.73 1.81 -26.11
CA LEU A 146 -21.77 2.38 -27.06
C LEU A 146 -21.35 3.79 -26.64
N GLY A 147 -22.29 4.64 -26.23
CA GLY A 147 -22.00 5.97 -25.71
C GLY A 147 -21.02 5.95 -24.53
N ALA A 148 -21.26 5.06 -23.56
CA ALA A 148 -20.39 4.91 -22.38
C ALA A 148 -18.98 4.47 -22.77
N ALA A 149 -18.89 3.50 -23.68
CA ALA A 149 -17.62 3.01 -24.19
C ALA A 149 -16.86 4.06 -24.99
N LEU A 150 -17.54 4.87 -25.82
CA LEU A 150 -16.91 5.94 -26.60
C LEU A 150 -16.38 7.06 -25.70
N LEU A 151 -17.10 7.43 -24.63
CA LEU A 151 -16.60 8.40 -23.66
C LEU A 151 -15.31 7.91 -22.99
N LEU A 152 -15.25 6.65 -22.56
CA LEU A 152 -14.05 6.05 -21.97
C LEU A 152 -12.91 5.83 -22.98
N LEU A 153 -13.26 5.53 -24.23
CA LEU A 153 -12.31 5.32 -25.31
C LEU A 153 -11.58 6.61 -25.68
N LEU A 154 -12.30 7.74 -25.72
CA LEU A 154 -11.83 9.07 -26.11
C LEU A 154 -11.41 9.94 -24.91
N GLU A 155 -11.20 9.32 -23.75
CA GLU A 155 -10.76 9.98 -22.53
C GLU A 155 -9.23 9.99 -22.43
N ASN A 156 -8.63 11.16 -22.65
CA ASN A 156 -7.18 11.36 -22.69
C ASN A 156 -6.48 10.96 -21.38
N SER A 157 -7.06 11.31 -20.22
CA SER A 157 -6.44 11.03 -18.92
C SER A 157 -6.30 9.53 -18.64
N LEU A 158 -7.32 8.74 -18.99
CA LEU A 158 -7.32 7.29 -18.84
C LEU A 158 -6.35 6.61 -19.83
N ILE A 159 -6.19 7.17 -21.03
CA ILE A 159 -5.17 6.70 -21.98
C ILE A 159 -3.78 6.94 -21.41
N VAL A 160 -3.47 8.15 -20.94
CA VAL A 160 -2.18 8.47 -20.31
C VAL A 160 -1.89 7.52 -19.16
N GLN A 161 -2.84 7.34 -18.23
CA GLN A 161 -2.65 6.44 -17.08
C GLN A 161 -2.41 4.98 -17.44
N SER A 162 -3.11 4.48 -18.46
CA SER A 162 -2.98 3.07 -18.83
C SER A 162 -1.72 2.77 -19.63
N ARG A 163 -1.15 3.74 -20.35
CA ARG A 163 0.02 3.52 -21.21
C ARG A 163 1.34 3.38 -20.46
N PHE A 164 1.40 3.73 -19.19
CA PHE A 164 2.64 3.71 -18.40
C PHE A 164 2.60 2.64 -17.30
N MET A 165 3.75 2.37 -16.67
CA MET A 165 3.88 1.42 -15.57
C MET A 165 3.27 1.99 -14.28
N LEU A 166 1.95 2.14 -14.28
CA LEU A 166 1.14 2.78 -13.25
C LEU A 166 0.03 1.83 -12.78
N LEU A 167 -0.49 2.05 -11.57
CA LEU A 167 -1.41 1.12 -10.90
C LEU A 167 -2.89 1.46 -11.11
N GLU A 168 -3.19 2.69 -11.51
CA GLU A 168 -4.53 3.26 -11.60
C GLU A 168 -5.40 2.48 -12.59
N SER A 169 -4.86 2.14 -13.76
CA SER A 169 -5.55 1.38 -14.79
C SER A 169 -5.89 -0.05 -14.34
N VAL A 170 -4.98 -0.68 -13.59
CA VAL A 170 -5.16 -2.03 -13.02
C VAL A 170 -6.24 -2.01 -11.94
N LEU A 171 -6.23 -0.99 -11.06
CA LEU A 171 -7.26 -0.79 -10.04
C LEU A 171 -8.65 -0.61 -10.68
N ILE A 172 -8.77 0.30 -11.65
CA ILE A 172 -10.05 0.58 -12.34
C ILE A 172 -10.59 -0.68 -13.00
N PHE A 173 -9.74 -1.46 -13.66
CA PHE A 173 -10.13 -2.72 -14.29
C PHE A 173 -10.76 -3.70 -13.30
N PHE A 174 -10.09 -3.98 -12.17
CA PHE A 174 -10.60 -4.92 -11.17
C PHE A 174 -11.86 -4.42 -10.47
N VAL A 175 -11.97 -3.11 -10.21
CA VAL A 175 -13.18 -2.50 -9.64
C VAL A 175 -14.37 -2.67 -10.59
N LEU A 176 -14.23 -2.30 -11.87
CA LEU A 176 -15.29 -2.47 -12.86
C LEU A 176 -15.65 -3.93 -13.07
N LEU A 177 -14.66 -4.83 -13.04
CA LEU A 177 -14.87 -6.27 -13.25
C LEU A 177 -15.64 -6.88 -12.09
N ALA A 178 -15.37 -6.43 -10.85
CA ALA A 178 -16.08 -6.86 -9.67
C ALA A 178 -17.57 -6.49 -9.73
N VAL A 179 -17.88 -5.24 -10.10
CA VAL A 179 -19.27 -4.76 -10.25
C VAL A 179 -19.98 -5.46 -11.40
N PHE A 180 -19.34 -5.58 -12.56
CA PHE A 180 -19.89 -6.28 -13.72
C PHE A 180 -20.23 -7.73 -13.39
N SER A 181 -19.28 -8.48 -12.81
CA SER A 181 -19.48 -9.90 -12.50
C SER A 181 -20.58 -10.10 -11.46
N TYR A 182 -20.71 -9.19 -10.50
CA TYR A 182 -21.80 -9.22 -9.53
C TYR A 182 -23.17 -8.95 -10.16
N LEU A 183 -23.28 -7.91 -10.99
CA LEU A 183 -24.54 -7.59 -11.68
C LEU A 183 -24.95 -8.71 -12.64
N ARG A 184 -23.97 -9.31 -13.35
CA ARG A 184 -24.20 -10.48 -14.19
C ARG A 184 -24.77 -11.66 -13.40
N PHE A 185 -24.21 -11.95 -12.22
CA PHE A 185 -24.75 -12.96 -11.31
C PHE A 185 -26.16 -12.61 -10.82
N HIS A 186 -26.41 -11.34 -10.49
CA HIS A 186 -27.73 -10.90 -10.01
C HIS A 186 -28.81 -11.02 -11.09
N ASN A 187 -28.51 -10.64 -12.33
CA ASN A 187 -29.43 -10.75 -13.45
C ASN A 187 -29.60 -12.19 -13.94
N ALA A 188 -28.54 -13.01 -13.88
CA ALA A 188 -28.53 -14.40 -14.33
C ALA A 188 -27.87 -15.31 -13.27
N PRO A 189 -28.61 -15.74 -12.23
CA PRO A 189 -28.06 -16.48 -11.08
C PRO A 189 -27.72 -17.96 -11.36
N SER A 190 -27.64 -18.37 -12.63
CA SER A 190 -27.39 -19.77 -13.02
C SER A 190 -25.94 -20.22 -12.80
N TRP A 191 -24.98 -19.29 -12.82
CA TRP A 191 -23.55 -19.59 -12.71
C TRP A 191 -22.90 -18.83 -11.53
N TYR A 192 -22.63 -19.55 -10.45
CA TYR A 192 -21.96 -19.00 -9.25
C TYR A 192 -20.51 -18.57 -9.48
N GLY A 193 -19.88 -18.99 -10.58
CA GLY A 193 -18.53 -18.52 -10.90
C GLY A 193 -18.45 -17.02 -11.19
N TRP A 194 -19.56 -16.35 -11.52
CA TRP A 194 -19.62 -14.88 -11.63
C TRP A 194 -19.51 -14.23 -10.26
N LEU A 195 -20.13 -14.82 -9.25
CA LEU A 195 -20.03 -14.37 -7.87
C LEU A 195 -18.62 -14.61 -7.32
N LEU A 196 -18.00 -15.75 -7.64
CA LEU A 196 -16.61 -16.04 -7.30
C LEU A 196 -15.65 -15.06 -7.99
N LEU A 197 -15.85 -14.79 -9.28
CA LEU A 197 -15.07 -13.82 -10.05
C LEU A 197 -15.20 -12.40 -9.48
N SER A 198 -16.40 -12.03 -9.04
CA SER A 198 -16.64 -10.75 -8.35
C SER A 198 -15.84 -10.64 -7.07
N GLY A 199 -15.88 -11.67 -6.20
CA GLY A 199 -15.07 -11.74 -4.99
C GLY A 199 -13.57 -11.68 -5.27
N ALA A 200 -13.09 -12.47 -6.23
CA ALA A 200 -11.68 -12.47 -6.62
C ALA A 200 -11.22 -11.10 -7.16
N SER A 201 -12.08 -10.43 -7.92
CA SER A 201 -11.82 -9.09 -8.47
C SER A 201 -11.83 -8.01 -7.38
N CYS A 202 -12.70 -8.11 -6.37
CA CYS A 202 -12.63 -7.25 -5.18
C CYS A 202 -11.32 -7.44 -4.41
N ALA A 203 -10.91 -8.70 -4.20
CA ALA A 203 -9.64 -9.01 -3.55
C ALA A 203 -8.46 -8.42 -4.32
N ALA A 204 -8.50 -8.52 -5.65
CA ALA A 204 -7.48 -7.95 -6.52
C ALA A 204 -7.47 -6.42 -6.47
N ALA A 205 -8.63 -5.76 -6.48
CA ALA A 205 -8.72 -4.31 -6.35
C ALA A 205 -8.12 -3.81 -5.02
N ILE A 206 -8.48 -4.44 -3.90
CA ILE A 206 -7.89 -4.14 -2.57
C ILE A 206 -6.39 -4.45 -2.58
N GLY A 207 -6.00 -5.56 -3.20
CA GLY A 207 -4.60 -5.97 -3.34
C GLY A 207 -3.74 -5.01 -4.15
N VAL A 208 -4.33 -4.24 -5.07
CA VAL A 208 -3.62 -3.24 -5.87
C VAL A 208 -3.45 -1.94 -5.09
N LYS A 209 -4.53 -1.41 -4.51
CA LYS A 209 -4.51 -0.21 -3.65
C LYS A 209 -5.62 -0.30 -2.61
N TYR A 210 -5.39 0.28 -1.44
CA TYR A 210 -6.41 0.34 -0.37
C TYR A 210 -7.69 1.07 -0.79
N MET A 211 -7.66 1.90 -1.83
CA MET A 211 -8.85 2.51 -2.41
C MET A 211 -9.89 1.50 -2.91
N GLY A 212 -9.44 0.28 -3.27
CA GLY A 212 -10.35 -0.82 -3.61
C GLY A 212 -11.31 -1.20 -2.48
N VAL A 213 -10.98 -0.90 -1.20
CA VAL A 213 -11.84 -1.21 -0.04
C VAL A 213 -13.16 -0.44 -0.14
N PHE A 214 -13.14 0.83 -0.51
CA PHE A 214 -14.35 1.64 -0.60
C PHE A 214 -15.30 1.15 -1.71
N SER A 215 -14.75 0.75 -2.86
CA SER A 215 -15.53 0.12 -3.93
C SER A 215 -16.05 -1.26 -3.52
N HIS A 216 -15.29 -2.03 -2.74
CA HIS A 216 -15.74 -3.30 -2.18
C HIS A 216 -16.90 -3.12 -1.18
N LEU A 217 -16.83 -2.10 -0.31
CA LEU A 217 -17.91 -1.76 0.62
C LEU A 217 -19.20 -1.36 -0.11
N LEU A 218 -19.10 -0.60 -1.20
CA LEU A 218 -20.24 -0.31 -2.06
C LEU A 218 -20.87 -1.58 -2.61
N LEU A 219 -20.05 -2.50 -3.13
CA LEU A 219 -20.52 -3.77 -3.67
C LEU A 219 -21.23 -4.61 -2.60
N LEU A 220 -20.67 -4.69 -1.40
CA LEU A 220 -21.31 -5.35 -0.26
C LEU A 220 -22.64 -4.68 0.12
N GLY A 221 -22.71 -3.35 0.06
CA GLY A 221 -23.94 -2.59 0.27
C GLY A 221 -25.02 -2.94 -0.77
N VAL A 222 -24.68 -2.92 -2.06
CA VAL A 222 -25.57 -3.33 -3.15
C VAL A 222 -25.99 -4.80 -2.99
N ALA A 223 -25.06 -5.68 -2.62
CA ALA A 223 -25.35 -7.08 -2.36
C ALA A 223 -26.28 -7.29 -1.17
N SER A 224 -26.14 -6.49 -0.13
CA SER A 224 -27.01 -6.51 1.04
C SER A 224 -28.42 -6.04 0.67
N LEU A 225 -28.56 -4.96 -0.11
CA LEU A 225 -29.85 -4.47 -0.61
C LEU A 225 -30.55 -5.51 -1.49
N HIS A 226 -29.82 -6.15 -2.41
CA HIS A 226 -30.37 -7.23 -3.24
C HIS A 226 -30.68 -8.49 -2.43
N THR A 227 -30.04 -8.70 -1.27
CA THR A 227 -30.39 -9.81 -0.37
C THR A 227 -31.67 -9.49 0.38
N TRP A 228 -31.79 -8.25 0.84
CA TRP A 228 -32.96 -7.75 1.55
C TRP A 228 -34.24 -7.90 0.73
N THR A 229 -34.20 -7.57 -0.57
CA THR A 229 -35.38 -7.72 -1.45
C THR A 229 -35.79 -9.16 -1.68
N MET A 230 -34.87 -10.14 -1.57
CA MET A 230 -35.16 -11.57 -1.74
C MET A 230 -35.81 -12.20 -0.51
N ILE A 231 -35.72 -11.59 0.68
CA ILE A 231 -36.31 -12.12 1.92
C ILE A 231 -37.85 -12.27 1.79
N GLY A 232 -38.48 -11.48 0.93
CA GLY A 232 -39.92 -11.56 0.67
C GLY A 232 -40.36 -12.73 -0.24
N ASP A 233 -39.43 -13.38 -0.94
CA ASP A 233 -39.74 -14.44 -1.88
C ASP A 233 -39.69 -15.82 -1.22
N ARG A 234 -40.85 -16.50 -1.14
CA ARG A 234 -40.98 -17.82 -0.50
C ARG A 234 -40.47 -18.97 -1.36
N THR A 235 -40.15 -18.71 -2.63
CA THR A 235 -39.75 -19.77 -3.58
C THR A 235 -38.25 -20.08 -3.53
N LEU A 236 -37.43 -19.14 -3.03
CA LEU A 236 -35.98 -19.25 -3.01
C LEU A 236 -35.47 -19.68 -1.62
N ASN A 237 -34.44 -20.51 -1.60
CA ASN A 237 -33.69 -20.77 -0.37
C ASN A 237 -32.76 -19.59 -0.06
N VAL A 238 -33.35 -18.56 0.58
CA VAL A 238 -32.67 -17.31 0.93
C VAL A 238 -31.42 -17.55 1.79
N CYS A 239 -31.45 -18.56 2.67
CA CYS A 239 -30.32 -18.90 3.53
C CYS A 239 -29.11 -19.36 2.70
N LEU A 240 -29.33 -20.26 1.74
CA LEU A 240 -28.26 -20.74 0.85
C LEU A 240 -27.64 -19.58 0.05
N GLN A 241 -28.47 -18.72 -0.55
CA GLN A 241 -27.98 -17.58 -1.33
C GLN A 241 -27.21 -16.57 -0.47
N CYS A 242 -27.64 -16.34 0.78
CA CYS A 242 -26.94 -15.51 1.74
C CYS A 242 -25.56 -16.10 2.07
N VAL A 243 -25.50 -17.41 2.40
CA VAL A 243 -24.24 -18.10 2.67
C VAL A 243 -23.30 -18.05 1.47
N CYS A 244 -23.78 -18.31 0.26
CA CYS A 244 -22.97 -18.21 -0.95
C CYS A 244 -22.41 -16.79 -1.16
N ARG A 245 -23.21 -15.75 -0.93
CA ARG A 245 -22.75 -14.35 -1.01
C ARG A 245 -21.70 -14.04 0.05
N VAL A 246 -21.89 -14.48 1.30
CA VAL A 246 -20.91 -14.29 2.38
C VAL A 246 -19.60 -14.99 2.06
N VAL A 247 -19.65 -16.26 1.61
CA VAL A 247 -18.44 -17.02 1.27
C VAL A 247 -17.70 -16.35 0.11
N CYS A 248 -18.37 -16.06 -0.99
CA CYS A 248 -17.72 -15.52 -2.19
C CYS A 248 -17.33 -14.04 -2.08
N LEU A 249 -18.09 -13.21 -1.35
CA LEU A 249 -17.84 -11.77 -1.26
C LEU A 249 -17.13 -11.35 0.04
N LEU A 250 -16.95 -12.22 1.04
CA LEU A 250 -16.17 -11.89 2.24
C LEU A 250 -15.02 -12.87 2.47
N VAL A 251 -15.30 -14.17 2.51
CA VAL A 251 -14.27 -15.17 2.84
C VAL A 251 -13.22 -15.28 1.74
N VAL A 252 -13.65 -15.43 0.47
CA VAL A 252 -12.73 -15.54 -0.67
C VAL A 252 -11.83 -14.29 -0.80
N PRO A 253 -12.33 -13.04 -0.75
CA PRO A 253 -11.48 -11.87 -0.80
C PRO A 253 -10.43 -11.81 0.31
N VAL A 254 -10.79 -12.16 1.55
CA VAL A 254 -9.85 -12.19 2.68
C VAL A 254 -8.75 -13.23 2.45
N LEU A 255 -9.11 -14.43 2.00
CA LEU A 255 -8.13 -15.49 1.71
C LEU A 255 -7.18 -15.10 0.59
N LEU A 256 -7.68 -14.50 -0.49
CA LEU A 256 -6.86 -14.03 -1.60
C LEU A 256 -5.96 -12.87 -1.20
N TYR A 257 -6.45 -11.93 -0.37
CA TYR A 257 -5.63 -10.85 0.17
C TYR A 257 -4.43 -11.39 0.97
N VAL A 258 -4.68 -12.32 1.91
CA VAL A 258 -3.61 -12.98 2.67
C VAL A 258 -2.66 -13.76 1.75
N PHE A 259 -3.20 -14.43 0.73
CA PHE A 259 -2.41 -15.17 -0.26
C PHE A 259 -1.44 -14.27 -1.05
N TRP A 260 -1.85 -13.05 -1.43
CA TRP A 260 -0.96 -12.11 -2.11
C TRP A 260 0.19 -11.64 -1.21
N PHE A 261 -0.06 -11.43 0.08
CA PHE A 261 1.02 -11.15 1.04
C PHE A 261 1.92 -12.35 1.29
N TYR A 262 1.37 -13.56 1.26
CA TYR A 262 2.17 -14.79 1.31
C TYR A 262 3.14 -14.88 0.14
N ILE A 263 2.68 -14.62 -1.09
CA ILE A 263 3.55 -14.56 -2.26
C ILE A 263 4.60 -13.45 -2.11
N HIS A 264 4.18 -12.24 -1.74
CA HIS A 264 5.07 -11.09 -1.56
C HIS A 264 6.22 -11.39 -0.59
N LEU A 265 5.92 -11.88 0.62
CA LEU A 265 6.92 -12.22 1.63
C LEU A 265 7.75 -13.48 1.28
N SER A 266 7.24 -14.35 0.41
CA SER A 266 7.98 -15.52 -0.08
C SER A 266 8.99 -15.14 -1.17
N ILE A 267 8.65 -14.17 -2.02
CA ILE A 267 9.54 -13.65 -3.07
C ILE A 267 10.63 -12.75 -2.47
N LEU A 268 10.23 -11.82 -1.58
CA LEU A 268 11.13 -10.83 -0.98
C LEU A 268 11.85 -11.41 0.25
N ASN A 269 12.85 -12.24 -0.01
CA ASN A 269 13.57 -12.96 1.03
C ASN A 269 14.92 -12.35 1.40
N ARG A 270 15.36 -11.25 0.79
CA ARG A 270 16.64 -10.58 1.10
C ARG A 270 16.45 -9.26 1.84
N SER A 271 17.45 -8.87 2.64
CA SER A 271 17.51 -7.56 3.33
C SER A 271 17.45 -6.39 2.34
N GLY A 272 16.77 -5.31 2.71
CA GLY A 272 16.53 -4.17 1.81
C GLY A 272 16.39 -2.83 2.54
N PRO A 273 16.14 -1.73 1.81
CA PRO A 273 16.28 -0.37 2.37
C PRO A 273 15.32 -0.08 3.54
N HIS A 274 14.18 -0.77 3.59
CA HIS A 274 13.14 -0.55 4.60
C HIS A 274 13.11 -1.64 5.69
N ASP A 275 14.09 -2.55 5.73
CA ASP A 275 14.14 -3.60 6.76
C ASP A 275 14.33 -3.03 8.18
N GLN A 276 15.02 -1.90 8.30
CA GLN A 276 15.30 -1.21 9.57
C GLN A 276 14.01 -0.85 10.33
N LEU A 277 12.92 -0.57 9.61
CA LEU A 277 11.61 -0.23 10.19
C LEU A 277 10.90 -1.43 10.83
N MET A 278 11.32 -2.65 10.50
CA MET A 278 10.83 -3.90 11.05
C MET A 278 11.56 -4.30 12.33
N SER A 279 11.00 -5.25 13.08
CA SER A 279 11.56 -5.87 14.27
C SER A 279 12.87 -6.59 13.96
N SER A 280 13.74 -6.69 14.96
CA SER A 280 14.99 -7.46 14.85
C SER A 280 14.74 -8.92 14.47
N ALA A 281 13.65 -9.49 14.97
CA ALA A 281 13.18 -10.81 14.58
C ALA A 281 12.90 -10.86 13.07
N PHE A 282 12.03 -9.99 12.54
CA PHE A 282 11.70 -9.96 11.12
C PHE A 282 12.95 -9.76 10.25
N GLN A 283 13.82 -8.83 10.62
CA GLN A 283 15.08 -8.55 9.91
C GLN A 283 16.00 -9.78 9.89
N ALA A 284 16.12 -10.51 11.00
CA ALA A 284 16.92 -11.74 11.08
C ALA A 284 16.37 -12.87 10.20
N SER A 285 15.09 -12.80 9.81
CA SER A 285 14.48 -13.78 8.90
C SER A 285 14.75 -13.53 7.41
N LEU A 286 15.31 -12.37 7.04
CA LEU A 286 15.69 -12.02 5.67
C LEU A 286 17.14 -12.40 5.42
N GLN A 287 17.46 -12.94 4.24
CA GLN A 287 18.81 -13.27 3.81
C GLN A 287 19.66 -12.01 3.60
N GLY A 288 20.82 -11.92 4.24
CA GLY A 288 21.66 -10.71 4.22
C GLY A 288 21.30 -9.71 5.33
N GLY A 289 22.02 -8.60 5.40
CA GLY A 289 21.80 -7.58 6.44
C GLY A 289 22.01 -8.14 7.85
N LEU A 290 20.99 -7.96 8.73
CA LEU A 290 21.05 -8.39 10.13
C LEU A 290 21.21 -9.91 10.30
N SER A 291 20.66 -10.73 9.40
CA SER A 291 20.81 -12.18 9.51
C SER A 291 22.28 -12.61 9.42
N ARG A 292 23.09 -11.97 8.56
CA ARG A 292 24.53 -12.25 8.46
C ARG A 292 25.30 -11.91 9.74
N ILE A 293 24.83 -10.91 10.49
CA ILE A 293 25.48 -10.40 11.71
C ILE A 293 25.04 -11.20 12.95
N THR A 294 23.76 -11.59 12.99
CA THR A 294 23.13 -12.30 14.11
C THR A 294 23.13 -13.82 13.97
N GLN A 295 23.50 -14.34 12.79
CA GLN A 295 23.75 -15.76 12.61
C GLN A 295 24.78 -16.23 13.65
N GLY A 296 24.41 -17.32 14.35
CA GLY A 296 25.26 -18.02 15.30
C GLY A 296 25.67 -17.29 16.58
N GLN A 297 25.04 -16.15 16.86
CA GLN A 297 25.20 -15.56 18.18
C GLN A 297 24.65 -16.48 19.29
N PRO A 298 25.22 -16.45 20.50
CA PRO A 298 24.73 -17.29 21.58
C PRO A 298 23.29 -16.93 21.92
N LEU A 299 22.47 -17.96 22.20
CA LEU A 299 21.04 -17.76 22.48
C LEU A 299 20.82 -17.16 23.87
N GLU A 300 21.52 -17.69 24.88
CA GLU A 300 21.35 -17.32 26.28
C GLU A 300 22.31 -16.20 26.66
N VAL A 301 21.76 -15.10 27.14
CA VAL A 301 22.53 -13.97 27.66
C VAL A 301 23.04 -14.34 29.06
N ALA A 302 24.36 -14.23 29.26
CA ALA A 302 25.04 -14.63 30.48
C ALA A 302 25.80 -13.44 31.11
N TYR A 303 26.26 -13.61 32.33
CA TYR A 303 27.24 -12.67 32.91
C TYR A 303 28.55 -12.70 32.10
N GLY A 304 29.09 -11.54 31.78
CA GLY A 304 30.22 -11.33 30.87
C GLY A 304 29.82 -11.17 29.39
N SER A 305 28.54 -11.35 29.06
CA SER A 305 28.04 -11.16 27.70
C SER A 305 28.15 -9.71 27.24
N GLN A 306 28.66 -9.50 26.04
CA GLN A 306 28.62 -8.23 25.32
C GLN A 306 27.39 -8.22 24.42
N VAL A 307 26.53 -7.22 24.58
CA VAL A 307 25.22 -7.12 23.92
C VAL A 307 24.95 -5.72 23.38
N THR A 308 24.14 -5.65 22.33
CA THR A 308 23.50 -4.39 21.91
C THR A 308 22.02 -4.42 22.32
N LEU A 309 21.56 -3.35 22.97
CA LEU A 309 20.17 -3.24 23.44
C LEU A 309 19.38 -2.34 22.50
N ARG A 310 18.42 -2.91 21.79
CA ARG A 310 17.49 -2.20 20.92
C ARG A 310 16.18 -1.96 21.64
N SER A 311 15.64 -0.75 21.53
CA SER A 311 14.33 -0.43 22.08
C SER A 311 13.21 -1.16 21.32
N SER A 312 12.27 -1.74 22.06
CA SER A 312 11.06 -2.37 21.54
C SER A 312 9.92 -1.38 21.32
N ALA A 313 10.16 -0.09 21.59
CA ALA A 313 9.16 0.96 21.44
C ALA A 313 8.59 1.03 20.02
N SER A 314 7.27 1.23 19.92
CA SER A 314 6.54 1.41 18.66
C SER A 314 6.80 2.76 17.96
N GLN A 315 7.93 3.41 18.26
CA GLN A 315 8.32 4.67 17.64
C GLN A 315 8.74 4.44 16.17
N PRO A 316 8.64 5.48 15.31
CA PRO A 316 8.88 5.35 13.87
C PRO A 316 10.32 4.96 13.51
N ILE A 317 11.30 5.26 14.37
CA ILE A 317 12.73 5.02 14.11
C ILE A 317 13.27 4.01 15.13
N PRO A 318 13.91 2.90 14.69
CA PRO A 318 14.60 1.99 15.60
C PRO A 318 15.80 2.70 16.24
N CYS A 319 16.08 2.40 17.51
CA CYS A 319 17.27 2.95 18.15
C CYS A 319 17.88 1.97 19.16
N TRP A 320 19.19 2.12 19.36
CA TRP A 320 20.00 1.31 20.27
C TRP A 320 20.50 2.16 21.43
N LEU A 321 20.57 1.55 22.62
CA LEU A 321 21.17 2.18 23.79
C LEU A 321 22.64 2.51 23.49
N HIS A 322 22.97 3.79 23.55
CA HIS A 322 24.22 4.34 23.06
C HIS A 322 24.89 5.20 24.13
N SER A 323 26.22 5.26 24.12
CA SER A 323 26.96 6.22 24.93
C SER A 323 28.26 6.61 24.26
N HIS A 324 28.65 7.87 24.37
CA HIS A 324 29.86 8.44 23.76
C HIS A 324 30.56 9.34 24.77
N LYS A 325 31.83 9.71 24.51
CA LYS A 325 32.68 10.42 25.48
C LYS A 325 32.19 11.84 25.89
N ALA A 326 31.12 12.36 25.28
CA ALA A 326 30.59 13.66 25.64
C ALA A 326 29.77 13.58 26.94
N ASN A 327 29.84 14.65 27.73
CA ASN A 327 29.11 14.78 28.99
C ASN A 327 27.88 15.65 28.82
N TYR A 328 26.87 15.48 29.68
CA TYR A 328 25.76 16.42 29.76
C TYR A 328 26.27 17.83 30.10
N PRO A 329 25.68 18.91 29.58
CA PRO A 329 26.08 20.26 29.94
C PRO A 329 25.81 20.50 31.44
N ILE A 330 26.60 21.34 32.11
CA ILE A 330 26.46 21.60 33.57
C ILE A 330 25.08 22.21 33.90
N ARG A 331 24.55 23.04 32.99
CA ARG A 331 23.21 23.60 33.06
C ARG A 331 22.52 23.38 31.72
N TYR A 332 21.26 22.96 31.76
CA TYR A 332 20.42 22.91 30.57
C TYR A 332 19.95 24.33 30.19
N GLU A 333 19.39 24.49 28.99
CA GLU A 333 18.94 25.79 28.46
C GLU A 333 17.91 26.50 29.36
N ASN A 334 17.10 25.73 30.08
CA ASN A 334 16.12 26.27 31.03
C ASN A 334 16.68 26.56 32.44
N GLY A 335 18.01 26.60 32.58
CA GLY A 335 18.70 26.97 33.82
C GLY A 335 18.76 25.87 34.89
N ARG A 336 18.15 24.70 34.65
CA ARG A 336 18.24 23.54 35.54
C ARG A 336 19.66 22.97 35.56
N GLY A 337 20.11 22.53 36.74
CA GLY A 337 21.39 21.84 36.91
C GLY A 337 21.34 20.41 36.39
N SER A 338 22.47 19.94 35.90
CA SER A 338 22.71 18.59 35.38
C SER A 338 23.80 17.89 36.19
N SER A 339 23.89 16.57 36.07
CA SER A 339 24.95 15.79 36.71
C SER A 339 26.34 15.94 36.09
N HIS A 340 26.42 16.51 34.87
CA HIS A 340 27.65 16.62 34.08
C HIS A 340 28.36 15.27 33.84
N GLN A 341 27.62 14.16 33.94
CA GLN A 341 28.13 12.81 33.67
C GLN A 341 28.10 12.48 32.18
N GLN A 342 28.62 11.30 31.80
CA GLN A 342 28.65 10.85 30.41
C GLN A 342 27.23 10.70 29.87
N GLN A 343 26.98 11.19 28.65
CA GLN A 343 25.68 11.09 27.99
C GLN A 343 25.34 9.63 27.67
N VAL A 344 24.09 9.26 27.93
CA VAL A 344 23.50 8.00 27.46
C VAL A 344 22.25 8.34 26.67
N THR A 345 22.20 7.88 25.44
CA THR A 345 21.18 8.26 24.46
C THR A 345 20.67 7.01 23.74
N CYS A 346 19.71 7.20 22.83
CA CYS A 346 19.33 6.17 21.88
C CYS A 346 19.70 6.61 20.48
N TYR A 347 20.63 5.89 19.85
CA TYR A 347 21.17 6.21 18.53
C TYR A 347 20.48 5.35 17.46
N PRO A 348 20.03 5.93 16.33
CA PRO A 348 19.26 5.21 15.32
C PRO A 348 20.10 4.44 14.30
N PHE A 349 21.42 4.35 14.49
CA PHE A 349 22.31 3.58 13.62
C PHE A 349 23.16 2.60 14.44
N LYS A 350 23.69 1.59 13.75
CA LYS A 350 24.62 0.63 14.34
C LYS A 350 25.99 1.26 14.51
N ASP A 351 26.51 1.21 15.74
CA ASP A 351 27.79 1.78 16.12
C ASP A 351 28.48 0.88 17.16
N VAL A 352 29.81 0.95 17.24
CA VAL A 352 30.61 0.25 18.25
C VAL A 352 30.29 0.76 19.67
N ASN A 353 29.85 2.01 19.78
CA ASN A 353 29.37 2.63 21.02
C ASN A 353 27.95 2.16 21.44
N ASN A 354 27.35 1.20 20.73
CA ASN A 354 26.09 0.57 21.13
C ASN A 354 26.31 -0.70 21.99
N TRP A 355 27.56 -1.13 22.18
CA TRP A 355 27.88 -2.37 22.90
C TRP A 355 27.95 -2.15 24.41
N TRP A 356 27.28 -3.02 25.16
CA TRP A 356 27.23 -3.05 26.61
C TRP A 356 27.64 -4.43 27.13
N ILE A 357 28.42 -4.48 28.21
CA ILE A 357 28.81 -5.71 28.91
C ILE A 357 27.88 -5.89 30.11
N ILE A 358 27.31 -7.07 30.25
CA ILE A 358 26.49 -7.41 31.42
C ILE A 358 27.38 -8.01 32.51
N LYS A 359 27.53 -7.28 33.61
CA LYS A 359 28.43 -7.62 34.71
C LYS A 359 27.67 -8.09 35.95
N ASP A 360 28.21 -9.08 36.65
CA ASP A 360 27.75 -9.51 37.97
C ASP A 360 28.23 -8.50 39.03
N PRO A 361 27.33 -7.90 39.85
CA PRO A 361 27.72 -6.96 40.91
C PRO A 361 28.70 -7.54 41.93
N SER A 362 28.73 -8.86 42.11
CA SER A 362 29.57 -9.56 43.09
C SER A 362 30.98 -9.89 42.59
N ARG A 363 31.24 -9.72 41.29
CA ARG A 363 32.52 -10.07 40.66
C ARG A 363 33.20 -8.85 40.04
N GLN A 364 34.53 -8.90 39.96
CA GLN A 364 35.30 -7.86 39.27
C GLN A 364 35.53 -8.18 37.78
N GLU A 365 35.54 -9.46 37.43
CA GLU A 365 35.71 -9.96 36.07
C GLU A 365 34.60 -9.46 35.12
N LEU A 366 35.00 -9.17 33.88
CA LEU A 366 34.12 -8.71 32.79
C LEU A 366 33.97 -9.77 31.69
N VAL A 367 34.52 -10.96 31.92
CA VAL A 367 34.59 -12.09 30.99
C VAL A 367 33.54 -13.14 31.36
N VAL A 368 33.10 -13.92 30.37
CA VAL A 368 32.14 -15.00 30.56
C VAL A 368 32.77 -16.19 31.28
N SER A 369 32.12 -16.67 32.34
CA SER A 369 32.55 -17.90 33.03
C SER A 369 32.44 -19.13 32.12
N SER A 370 33.31 -20.12 32.33
CA SER A 370 33.18 -21.46 31.72
C SER A 370 32.78 -22.48 32.79
N PRO A 371 31.54 -23.01 32.80
CA PRO A 371 30.44 -22.80 31.85
C PRO A 371 29.72 -21.44 32.01
N PRO A 372 29.04 -20.93 30.95
CA PRO A 372 28.30 -19.66 31.01
C PRO A 372 27.18 -19.70 32.05
N ARG A 373 27.06 -18.64 32.85
CA ARG A 373 25.96 -18.49 33.82
C ARG A 373 24.86 -17.60 33.22
N PRO A 374 23.73 -18.17 32.77
CA PRO A 374 22.66 -17.41 32.12
C PRO A 374 21.93 -16.51 33.13
N ILE A 375 21.46 -15.36 32.66
CA ILE A 375 20.71 -14.39 33.44
C ILE A 375 19.23 -14.77 33.44
N ARG A 376 18.62 -14.77 34.63
CA ARG A 376 17.21 -15.12 34.83
C ARG A 376 16.38 -13.90 35.22
N HIS A 377 15.07 -14.06 35.10
CA HIS A 377 14.13 -13.08 35.58
C HIS A 377 14.36 -12.75 37.08
N GLY A 378 14.48 -11.45 37.39
CA GLY A 378 14.65 -10.96 38.76
C GLY A 378 16.09 -10.75 39.18
N ASP A 379 17.06 -11.22 38.39
CA ASP A 379 18.49 -11.04 38.65
C ASP A 379 18.87 -9.56 38.60
N VAL A 380 19.86 -9.20 39.42
CA VAL A 380 20.44 -7.86 39.47
C VAL A 380 21.76 -7.86 38.72
N ILE A 381 21.92 -6.88 37.83
CA ILE A 381 23.05 -6.75 36.93
C ILE A 381 23.64 -5.33 36.99
N GLN A 382 24.86 -5.20 36.53
CA GLN A 382 25.47 -3.92 36.14
C GLN A 382 25.67 -3.90 34.62
N LEU A 383 25.31 -2.80 33.97
CA LEU A 383 25.58 -2.60 32.55
C LEU A 383 26.79 -1.69 32.40
N VAL A 384 27.83 -2.18 31.73
CA VAL A 384 29.08 -1.45 31.51
C VAL A 384 29.20 -1.12 30.03
N HIS A 385 29.40 0.15 29.69
CA HIS A 385 29.58 0.55 28.30
C HIS A 385 30.88 -0.02 27.74
N GLY A 386 30.84 -0.66 26.57
CA GLY A 386 31.97 -1.42 26.01
C GLY A 386 33.21 -0.57 25.75
N MET A 387 33.05 0.62 25.15
CA MET A 387 34.17 1.49 24.76
C MET A 387 34.68 2.38 25.90
N THR A 388 33.79 2.93 26.74
CA THR A 388 34.20 3.87 27.81
C THR A 388 34.32 3.23 29.18
N SER A 389 33.94 1.96 29.32
CA SER A 389 33.93 1.22 30.59
C SER A 389 33.16 1.91 31.72
N ARG A 390 32.22 2.82 31.39
CA ARG A 390 31.37 3.50 32.37
C ARG A 390 30.13 2.68 32.68
N PHE A 391 29.68 2.75 33.92
CA PHE A 391 28.47 2.05 34.37
C PHE A 391 27.22 2.85 34.00
N LEU A 392 26.20 2.16 33.48
CA LEU A 392 24.87 2.73 33.32
C LEU A 392 24.30 3.08 34.70
N ASN A 393 23.97 4.35 34.89
CA ASN A 393 23.60 4.91 36.17
C ASN A 393 22.34 5.76 36.03
N SER A 394 21.51 5.77 37.07
CA SER A 394 20.41 6.73 37.20
C SER A 394 20.40 7.27 38.62
N HIS A 395 19.93 8.50 38.77
CA HIS A 395 20.05 9.24 40.02
C HIS A 395 18.96 10.31 40.08
N ASP A 396 18.82 10.98 41.23
CA ASP A 396 17.74 11.94 41.47
C ASP A 396 18.04 13.32 40.85
N VAL A 397 18.33 13.32 39.55
CA VAL A 397 18.47 14.51 38.69
C VAL A 397 17.42 14.39 37.60
N ALA A 398 16.74 15.49 37.30
CA ALA A 398 15.70 15.53 36.28
C ALA A 398 16.29 15.39 34.87
N ALA A 399 15.64 14.62 34.00
CA ALA A 399 16.10 14.43 32.62
C ALA A 399 16.09 15.76 31.83
N PRO A 400 16.97 15.90 30.81
CA PRO A 400 17.19 17.15 30.09
C PRO A 400 15.95 17.68 29.39
N MET A 401 15.17 16.84 28.71
CA MET A 401 13.95 17.25 28.01
C MET A 401 12.70 16.90 28.83
N SER A 402 12.75 15.83 29.61
CA SER A 402 11.59 15.30 30.38
C SER A 402 11.75 15.50 31.89
N PRO A 403 11.42 16.68 32.46
CA PRO A 403 11.70 17.02 33.86
C PRO A 403 11.02 16.11 34.89
N HIS A 404 9.97 15.41 34.50
CA HIS A 404 9.20 14.47 35.33
C HIS A 404 9.87 13.10 35.47
N ALA A 405 10.90 12.81 34.67
CA ALA A 405 11.67 11.57 34.72
C ALA A 405 13.11 11.82 35.20
N GLN A 406 13.79 10.75 35.61
CA GLN A 406 15.17 10.78 36.08
C GLN A 406 16.16 10.70 34.90
N GLU A 407 17.26 11.43 35.01
CA GLU A 407 18.39 11.38 34.09
C GLU A 407 19.06 9.99 34.15
N ILE A 408 19.47 9.50 32.97
CA ILE A 408 20.31 8.33 32.82
C ILE A 408 21.65 8.79 32.28
N SER A 409 22.72 8.27 32.86
CA SER A 409 24.08 8.68 32.55
C SER A 409 25.06 7.51 32.63
N GLY A 410 26.24 7.68 32.03
CA GLY A 410 27.39 6.85 32.33
C GLY A 410 28.12 7.44 33.54
N TYR A 411 28.20 6.70 34.64
CA TYR A 411 28.76 7.21 35.89
C TYR A 411 30.22 7.64 35.72
N ILE A 412 30.51 8.88 36.10
CA ILE A 412 31.86 9.42 36.23
C ILE A 412 32.06 9.79 37.69
N ASP A 413 33.07 9.20 38.31
CA ASP A 413 33.48 9.58 39.66
C ASP A 413 34.25 10.90 39.60
N PHE A 414 33.57 11.99 39.93
CA PHE A 414 34.17 13.32 40.05
C PHE A 414 34.74 13.58 41.45
N ASN A 415 34.83 12.57 42.33
CA ASN A 415 35.18 12.72 43.73
C ASN A 415 34.23 13.67 44.49
N VAL A 416 32.99 13.76 44.02
CA VAL A 416 31.87 14.51 44.61
C VAL A 416 30.94 13.49 45.27
N SER A 417 30.23 13.89 46.34
CA SER A 417 29.42 13.07 47.25
C SER A 417 28.22 12.30 46.65
N MET A 418 28.20 12.03 45.34
CA MET A 418 27.18 11.21 44.69
C MET A 418 27.71 9.78 44.46
N PRO A 419 27.34 8.80 45.30
CA PRO A 419 27.73 7.41 45.09
C PRO A 419 27.09 6.86 43.81
N ALA A 420 27.77 5.94 43.15
CA ALA A 420 27.24 5.24 41.98
C ALA A 420 25.96 4.46 42.35
N GLN A 421 24.90 4.65 41.57
CA GLN A 421 23.65 3.89 41.63
C GLN A 421 23.49 3.15 40.29
N ASN A 422 24.22 2.05 40.16
CA ASN A 422 24.41 1.35 38.88
C ASN A 422 23.78 -0.05 38.85
N LEU A 423 22.90 -0.37 39.80
CA LEU A 423 22.25 -1.67 39.91
C LEU A 423 20.90 -1.68 39.20
N TRP A 424 20.74 -2.62 38.27
CA TRP A 424 19.54 -2.79 37.47
C TRP A 424 18.99 -4.21 37.64
N ARG A 425 17.71 -4.33 37.93
CA ARG A 425 16.99 -5.60 37.99
C ARG A 425 16.38 -5.92 36.63
N VAL A 426 16.62 -7.13 36.13
CA VAL A 426 16.10 -7.60 34.84
C VAL A 426 14.69 -8.18 35.02
N VAL A 427 13.71 -7.61 34.33
CA VAL A 427 12.32 -8.07 34.32
C VAL A 427 11.96 -8.53 32.91
N ILE A 428 11.80 -9.84 32.69
CA ILE A 428 11.42 -10.40 31.39
C ILE A 428 9.89 -10.33 31.28
N SER A 429 9.40 -9.61 30.27
CA SER A 429 7.96 -9.37 30.07
C SER A 429 7.24 -10.58 29.47
N ASN A 430 7.89 -11.30 28.53
CA ASN A 430 7.32 -12.45 27.81
C ASN A 430 7.68 -13.82 28.43
N ARG A 431 7.80 -13.87 29.76
CA ARG A 431 8.22 -15.07 30.50
C ARG A 431 7.27 -16.26 30.31
N ASP A 432 5.97 -16.00 30.16
CA ASP A 432 4.93 -17.03 30.14
C ASP A 432 4.88 -17.80 28.82
N SER A 433 5.44 -17.24 27.73
CA SER A 433 5.40 -17.83 26.39
C SER A 433 6.71 -18.51 25.94
N GLU A 434 7.86 -18.11 26.47
CA GLU A 434 9.18 -18.50 25.92
C GLU A 434 10.10 -19.17 26.95
N SER A 435 10.47 -18.46 28.03
CA SER A 435 11.36 -18.94 29.10
C SER A 435 11.56 -17.87 30.19
N GLU A 436 11.98 -18.29 31.39
CA GLU A 436 12.49 -17.39 32.45
C GLU A 436 13.95 -16.95 32.25
N VAL A 437 14.64 -17.49 31.23
CA VAL A 437 16.03 -17.13 30.87
C VAL A 437 16.03 -16.01 29.84
N TRP A 438 16.93 -15.03 30.00
CA TRP A 438 17.10 -13.94 29.05
C TRP A 438 17.73 -14.44 27.74
N LYS A 439 16.94 -14.45 26.66
CA LYS A 439 17.37 -14.88 25.32
C LYS A 439 17.51 -13.71 24.34
N THR A 440 18.45 -13.83 23.41
CA THR A 440 18.68 -12.85 22.34
C THR A 440 17.51 -12.82 21.35
N ILE A 441 17.09 -11.61 20.91
CA ILE A 441 15.98 -11.29 19.99
C ILE A 441 14.58 -11.69 20.50
N LEU A 442 14.46 -12.82 21.21
CA LEU A 442 13.18 -13.38 21.65
C LEU A 442 12.65 -12.71 22.92
N SER A 443 13.52 -12.45 23.90
CA SER A 443 13.07 -11.89 25.19
C SER A 443 12.93 -10.38 25.12
N GLU A 444 11.76 -9.89 25.54
CA GLU A 444 11.54 -8.48 25.80
C GLU A 444 11.78 -8.22 27.29
N VAL A 445 12.75 -7.36 27.60
CA VAL A 445 13.17 -7.09 28.98
C VAL A 445 12.94 -5.64 29.38
N ARG A 446 12.65 -5.45 30.66
CA ARG A 446 12.61 -4.17 31.35
C ARG A 446 13.75 -4.11 32.33
N LEU A 447 14.49 -3.01 32.32
CA LEU A 447 15.58 -2.75 33.26
C LEU A 447 15.06 -1.81 34.34
N VAL A 448 14.92 -2.34 35.56
CA VAL A 448 14.38 -1.59 36.71
C VAL A 448 15.53 -1.17 37.61
N HIS A 449 15.70 0.14 37.78
CA HIS A 449 16.72 0.70 38.66
C HIS A 449 16.43 0.32 40.12
N VAL A 450 17.38 -0.31 40.81
CA VAL A 450 17.15 -0.91 42.14
C VAL A 450 16.88 0.17 43.20
N ASN A 451 17.60 1.29 43.16
CA ASN A 451 17.52 2.32 44.19
C ASN A 451 16.24 3.15 44.09
N THR A 452 15.83 3.50 42.87
CA THR A 452 14.68 4.41 42.66
C THR A 452 13.41 3.69 42.16
N SER A 453 13.49 2.39 41.86
CA SER A 453 12.42 1.59 41.22
C SER A 453 11.94 2.11 39.86
N ALA A 454 12.67 3.06 39.26
CA ALA A 454 12.37 3.61 37.94
C ALA A 454 12.75 2.63 36.83
N VAL A 455 12.04 2.65 35.71
CA VAL A 455 12.27 1.76 34.57
C VAL A 455 12.97 2.52 33.45
N LEU A 456 13.99 1.89 32.85
CA LEU A 456 14.69 2.39 31.66
C LEU A 456 13.73 2.47 30.46
N LYS A 457 13.52 3.68 29.93
CA LYS A 457 12.52 3.95 28.89
C LYS A 457 13.04 4.98 27.88
N LEU A 458 12.50 4.97 26.67
CA LEU A 458 12.61 6.11 25.74
C LEU A 458 11.56 7.18 26.03
N SER A 459 12.03 8.41 26.16
CA SER A 459 11.17 9.60 26.27
C SER A 459 10.43 9.88 24.94
N GLY A 460 11.09 9.62 23.80
CA GLY A 460 10.56 9.89 22.47
C GLY A 460 10.82 11.29 21.95
N VAL A 461 11.57 12.10 22.71
CA VAL A 461 12.03 13.44 22.34
C VAL A 461 13.51 13.39 21.98
N SER A 462 13.92 14.15 20.95
CA SER A 462 15.33 14.30 20.58
C SER A 462 16.01 15.35 21.46
N LEU A 463 17.26 15.08 21.84
CA LEU A 463 18.12 16.03 22.53
C LEU A 463 18.49 17.22 21.61
N PRO A 464 18.87 18.37 22.18
CA PRO A 464 19.38 19.51 21.40
C PRO A 464 20.73 19.22 20.74
N ASP A 465 21.32 20.23 20.09
CA ASP A 465 22.57 20.09 19.33
C ASP A 465 23.75 19.56 20.20
N TRP A 466 23.78 19.86 21.51
CA TRP A 466 24.79 19.32 22.43
C TRP A 466 24.71 17.80 22.65
N GLY A 467 23.55 17.20 22.35
CA GLY A 467 23.30 15.76 22.38
C GLY A 467 23.19 15.15 20.98
N PHE A 468 23.74 15.83 19.97
CA PHE A 468 23.78 15.39 18.57
C PHE A 468 22.42 15.02 17.96
N ARG A 469 21.32 15.59 18.46
CA ARG A 469 19.93 15.28 18.05
C ARG A 469 19.55 13.80 18.21
N GLN A 470 20.24 13.08 19.09
CA GLN A 470 19.91 11.69 19.44
C GLN A 470 18.69 11.64 20.37
N LEU A 471 18.03 10.49 20.47
CA LEU A 471 16.83 10.34 21.29
C LEU A 471 17.17 10.26 22.79
N GLU A 472 16.34 10.89 23.61
CA GLU A 472 16.48 10.91 25.07
C GLU A 472 16.06 9.56 25.69
N VAL A 473 16.94 9.00 26.51
CA VAL A 473 16.66 7.84 27.37
C VAL A 473 16.44 8.35 28.80
N VAL A 474 15.34 7.94 29.43
CA VAL A 474 14.96 8.39 30.78
C VAL A 474 14.60 7.22 31.69
N ALA A 475 14.72 7.43 33.00
CA ALA A 475 14.26 6.47 34.00
C ALA A 475 12.98 7.00 34.66
N GLU A 476 11.86 6.33 34.44
CA GLU A 476 10.53 6.80 34.90
C GLU A 476 9.92 5.82 35.91
N LYS A 477 9.33 6.34 37.00
CA LYS A 477 8.57 5.51 37.95
C LYS A 477 7.22 5.13 37.32
N LEU A 478 6.89 3.84 37.34
CA LEU A 478 5.66 3.30 36.76
C LEU A 478 4.40 3.90 37.42
N PHE A 479 3.77 4.87 36.76
CA PHE A 479 2.34 5.16 36.96
C PHE A 479 1.53 4.36 35.94
N LYS A 480 0.42 3.75 36.39
CA LYS A 480 -0.42 2.84 35.58
C LYS A 480 -0.76 3.45 34.19
N ALA A 481 -0.59 2.62 33.15
CA ALA A 481 -1.08 2.74 31.77
C ALA A 481 -0.18 3.46 30.74
N HIS A 482 0.69 2.70 30.04
CA HIS A 482 0.60 2.36 28.60
C HIS A 482 1.91 1.65 28.17
N SER A 483 1.80 0.46 27.58
CA SER A 483 2.80 -0.61 27.68
C SER A 483 3.70 -0.82 26.45
N SER A 484 3.82 0.12 25.52
CA SER A 484 4.60 -0.12 24.29
C SER A 484 6.04 0.40 24.29
N SER A 485 6.42 1.38 25.13
CA SER A 485 7.75 2.05 25.07
C SER A 485 8.77 1.58 26.13
N LEU A 486 8.44 0.54 26.91
CA LEU A 486 9.22 0.15 28.09
C LEU A 486 10.19 -1.02 27.85
N GLY A 487 10.01 -1.75 26.75
CA GLY A 487 10.77 -2.97 26.45
C GLY A 487 12.09 -2.70 25.73
N TRP A 488 13.08 -3.52 26.03
CA TRP A 488 14.35 -3.62 25.34
C TRP A 488 14.57 -5.06 24.89
N THR A 489 15.24 -5.23 23.75
CA THR A 489 15.62 -6.54 23.20
C THR A 489 17.11 -6.56 22.91
N VAL A 490 17.75 -7.69 23.16
CA VAL A 490 19.15 -7.89 22.75
C VAL A 490 19.15 -8.25 21.26
N GLU A 491 19.76 -7.40 20.43
CA GLU A 491 19.82 -7.66 18.99
C GLU A 491 21.09 -8.44 18.61
N GLU A 492 22.25 -7.93 18.99
CA GLU A 492 23.55 -8.57 18.79
C GLU A 492 24.12 -9.03 20.13
N HIS A 493 24.77 -10.19 20.13
CA HIS A 493 25.31 -10.81 21.32
C HIS A 493 26.60 -11.58 21.03
N ARG A 494 27.58 -11.46 21.91
CA ARG A 494 28.79 -12.29 21.94
C ARG A 494 29.22 -12.57 23.38
N TYR A 495 29.89 -13.68 23.61
CA TYR A 495 30.54 -13.96 24.88
C TYR A 495 31.90 -13.28 24.91
N GLY A 496 32.09 -12.30 25.80
CA GLY A 496 33.37 -11.62 25.93
C GLY A 496 34.43 -12.55 26.52
N THR A 497 35.57 -12.66 25.85
CA THR A 497 36.72 -13.47 26.30
C THR A 497 37.89 -12.64 26.84
N SER A 498 37.96 -11.36 26.46
CA SER A 498 39.13 -10.50 26.72
C SER A 498 38.95 -9.66 27.99
N GLU A 499 39.96 -9.63 28.86
CA GLU A 499 39.95 -8.80 30.08
C GLU A 499 40.49 -7.38 29.83
N GLU A 500 41.53 -7.25 28.99
CA GLU A 500 42.17 -5.96 28.73
C GLU A 500 41.32 -5.03 27.85
N GLN A 501 41.36 -3.72 28.17
CA GLN A 501 40.55 -2.74 27.44
C GLN A 501 40.89 -2.67 25.94
N LYS A 502 42.18 -2.70 25.56
CA LYS A 502 42.60 -2.63 24.16
C LYS A 502 42.17 -3.85 23.35
N GLU A 503 42.25 -5.03 23.96
CA GLU A 503 41.83 -6.28 23.31
C GLU A 503 40.31 -6.34 23.17
N ARG A 504 39.55 -5.86 24.16
CA ARG A 504 38.09 -5.72 24.04
C ARG A 504 37.69 -4.73 22.96
N GLU A 505 38.36 -3.59 22.84
CA GLU A 505 38.11 -2.64 21.75
C GLU A 505 38.35 -3.32 20.39
N ALA A 506 39.46 -4.05 20.23
CA ALA A 506 39.73 -4.81 19.01
C ALA A 506 38.72 -5.94 18.76
N GLU A 507 38.28 -6.63 19.81
CA GLU A 507 37.26 -7.68 19.76
C GLU A 507 35.92 -7.10 19.29
N LEU A 508 35.49 -5.96 19.85
CA LEU A 508 34.27 -5.25 19.45
C LEU A 508 34.30 -4.80 17.98
N HIS A 509 35.47 -4.48 17.45
CA HIS A 509 35.66 -4.16 16.03
C HIS A 509 35.64 -5.39 15.10
N SER A 510 35.75 -6.60 15.64
CA SER A 510 35.75 -7.83 14.84
C SER A 510 34.33 -8.33 14.50
N PRO A 511 34.11 -8.87 13.27
CA PRO A 511 32.81 -9.39 12.85
C PRO A 511 32.50 -10.74 13.52
N THR A 512 31.23 -10.92 13.93
CA THR A 512 30.69 -12.18 14.46
C THR A 512 30.44 -13.18 13.32
N HIS A 513 30.97 -14.41 13.45
CA HIS A 513 30.84 -15.47 12.44
C HIS A 513 30.56 -16.83 13.08
N ILE A 514 29.28 -17.20 13.26
CA ILE A 514 28.84 -18.58 13.53
C ILE A 514 27.45 -18.75 12.85
N ASP A 515 26.94 -19.96 12.60
CA ASP A 515 25.64 -20.19 11.92
C ASP A 515 24.51 -20.67 12.87
N VAL A 516 23.35 -19.99 12.86
CA VAL A 516 22.06 -20.53 13.36
C VAL A 516 20.91 -19.90 12.55
N ASP A 517 20.04 -20.74 11.99
CA ASP A 517 18.79 -20.32 11.32
C ASP A 517 17.65 -20.08 12.32
N ARG A 518 17.05 -18.88 12.29
CA ARG A 518 15.83 -18.57 13.04
C ARG A 518 14.63 -18.40 12.10
N LYS A 519 13.59 -19.22 12.30
CA LYS A 519 12.35 -19.18 11.51
C LYS A 519 11.22 -18.52 12.31
N ILE A 520 10.65 -17.46 11.76
CA ILE A 520 9.47 -16.75 12.29
C ILE A 520 8.24 -17.18 11.52
N SER A 521 7.08 -17.24 12.19
CA SER A 521 5.81 -17.58 11.55
C SER A 521 5.37 -16.52 10.53
N PHE A 522 4.70 -16.96 9.47
CA PHE A 522 4.14 -16.06 8.47
C PHE A 522 3.18 -15.03 9.07
N TRP A 523 2.33 -15.44 10.02
CA TRP A 523 1.35 -14.55 10.65
C TRP A 523 1.98 -13.41 11.43
N ALA A 524 3.09 -13.66 12.13
CA ALA A 524 3.83 -12.59 12.81
C ALA A 524 4.37 -11.59 11.79
N LYS A 525 5.01 -12.07 10.70
CA LYS A 525 5.50 -11.22 9.61
C LYS A 525 4.38 -10.42 8.94
N PHE A 526 3.25 -11.07 8.67
CA PHE A 526 2.10 -10.45 8.02
C PHE A 526 1.50 -9.34 8.88
N LEU A 527 1.20 -9.61 10.15
CA LEU A 527 0.60 -8.62 11.05
C LEU A 527 1.55 -7.44 11.30
N GLU A 528 2.84 -7.70 11.44
CA GLU A 528 3.85 -6.66 11.60
C GLU A 528 3.93 -5.76 10.36
N LEU A 529 3.99 -6.34 9.16
CA LEU A 529 4.01 -5.60 7.90
C LEU A 529 2.75 -4.75 7.73
N GLN A 530 1.56 -5.34 7.98
CA GLN A 530 0.28 -4.63 7.89
C GLN A 530 0.24 -3.42 8.82
N TRP A 531 0.66 -3.61 10.07
CA TRP A 531 0.70 -2.51 11.04
C TRP A 531 1.63 -1.39 10.56
N LYS A 532 2.80 -1.73 10.03
CA LYS A 532 3.78 -0.75 9.54
C LYS A 532 3.29 0.00 8.30
N MET A 533 2.65 -0.68 7.35
CA MET A 533 2.04 -0.05 6.18
C MET A 533 0.95 0.97 6.55
N LEU A 534 0.24 0.77 7.67
CA LEU A 534 -0.82 1.68 8.14
C LEU A 534 -0.31 2.79 9.06
N THR A 535 0.81 2.59 9.77
CA THR A 535 1.27 3.51 10.82
C THR A 535 2.47 4.37 10.41
N VAL A 536 3.33 3.88 9.51
CA VAL A 536 4.49 4.63 9.03
C VAL A 536 3.99 5.76 8.14
N LYS A 537 4.13 6.99 8.61
CA LYS A 537 3.97 8.21 7.80
C LYS A 537 5.34 8.64 7.32
N GLN A 538 5.58 8.65 6.01
CA GLN A 538 6.72 9.37 5.45
C GLN A 538 6.45 10.87 5.54
N GLU A 539 7.50 11.67 5.67
CA GLU A 539 7.37 13.14 5.65
C GLU A 539 6.84 13.56 4.28
N ASP A 540 5.61 14.07 4.26
CA ASP A 540 4.94 14.57 3.06
C ASP A 540 5.63 15.87 2.61
N SER A 541 6.58 15.76 1.68
CA SER A 541 7.05 16.95 0.97
C SER A 541 5.96 17.40 -0.01
N GLU A 542 5.53 18.66 0.11
CA GLU A 542 4.53 19.22 -0.82
C GLU A 542 5.06 19.18 -2.25
N HIS A 543 4.38 18.43 -3.11
CA HIS A 543 4.75 18.29 -4.52
C HIS A 543 4.09 19.40 -5.35
N LYS A 544 4.82 20.00 -6.31
CA LYS A 544 4.31 21.10 -7.16
C LYS A 544 2.98 20.77 -7.87
N TYR A 545 2.87 19.56 -8.40
CA TYR A 545 1.65 19.08 -9.10
C TYR A 545 0.62 18.43 -8.17
N SER A 546 0.74 18.59 -6.85
CA SER A 546 -0.31 18.18 -5.92
C SER A 546 -1.57 19.02 -6.14
N SER A 547 -2.73 18.46 -5.82
CA SER A 547 -4.03 19.05 -6.14
C SER A 547 -5.05 18.72 -5.06
N ALA A 548 -5.96 19.65 -4.79
CA ALA A 548 -7.04 19.43 -3.84
C ALA A 548 -8.18 18.63 -4.48
N PRO A 549 -8.91 17.78 -3.71
CA PRO A 549 -9.97 16.96 -4.28
C PRO A 549 -11.05 17.75 -5.04
N LEU A 550 -11.42 18.94 -4.57
CA LEU A 550 -12.44 19.78 -5.21
C LEU A 550 -12.02 20.28 -6.60
N GLU A 551 -10.72 20.48 -6.83
CA GLU A 551 -10.14 20.91 -8.11
C GLU A 551 -10.29 19.83 -9.20
N TRP A 552 -10.46 18.56 -8.81
CA TRP A 552 -10.61 17.45 -9.75
C TRP A 552 -11.96 17.47 -10.46
N ILE A 553 -13.01 17.96 -9.80
CA ILE A 553 -14.35 18.07 -10.40
C ILE A 553 -14.27 18.98 -11.62
N THR A 554 -13.69 20.15 -11.46
CA THR A 554 -13.54 21.11 -12.57
C THR A 554 -12.37 20.76 -13.46
N MET A 555 -11.37 19.98 -13.04
CA MET A 555 -10.08 19.77 -13.72
C MET A 555 -9.28 21.09 -13.83
N GLU A 556 -9.09 21.75 -12.69
CA GLU A 556 -8.30 22.98 -12.58
C GLU A 556 -6.80 22.73 -12.71
N THR A 557 -6.31 21.60 -12.23
CA THR A 557 -4.89 21.24 -12.27
C THR A 557 -4.59 20.19 -13.33
N ASN A 558 -3.36 20.19 -13.83
CA ASN A 558 -2.81 19.16 -14.71
C ASN A 558 -1.47 18.66 -14.17
N ILE A 559 -1.05 17.46 -14.60
CA ILE A 559 0.23 16.89 -14.17
C ILE A 559 1.11 16.68 -15.40
N ALA A 560 2.33 17.22 -15.39
CA ALA A 560 3.32 16.96 -16.43
C ALA A 560 3.97 15.59 -16.18
N TYR A 561 3.78 14.67 -17.12
CA TYR A 561 4.24 13.29 -17.00
C TYR A 561 5.65 13.13 -17.55
N TRP A 562 5.91 13.75 -18.68
CA TRP A 562 7.21 13.74 -19.33
C TRP A 562 7.38 14.98 -20.21
N LEU A 563 8.60 15.50 -20.24
CA LEU A 563 9.01 16.64 -21.05
C LEU A 563 10.27 16.21 -21.80
N HIS A 564 10.30 16.39 -23.11
CA HIS A 564 11.48 16.06 -23.89
C HIS A 564 12.65 17.04 -23.56
N PRO A 565 13.89 16.56 -23.46
CA PRO A 565 15.03 17.38 -23.06
C PRO A 565 15.44 18.43 -24.10
N THR A 566 15.20 18.21 -25.40
CA THR A 566 15.56 19.16 -26.48
C THR A 566 14.36 19.76 -27.20
N THR A 567 13.38 18.96 -27.60
CA THR A 567 12.15 19.36 -28.30
C THR A 567 11.01 19.82 -27.37
N ASN A 568 9.95 20.37 -27.96
CA ASN A 568 8.71 20.74 -27.25
C ASN A 568 7.72 19.57 -27.07
N ALA A 569 8.15 18.33 -27.30
CA ALA A 569 7.32 17.15 -27.07
C ALA A 569 7.09 16.95 -25.56
N GLN A 570 5.84 16.77 -25.17
CA GLN A 570 5.45 16.62 -23.76
C GLN A 570 4.21 15.77 -23.60
N ILE A 571 4.13 15.08 -22.46
CA ILE A 571 2.99 14.25 -22.08
C ILE A 571 2.42 14.81 -20.78
N HIS A 572 1.12 15.05 -20.77
CA HIS A 572 0.41 15.57 -19.61
C HIS A 572 -0.81 14.71 -19.29
N LEU A 573 -1.06 14.54 -18.00
CA LEU A 573 -2.33 14.04 -17.51
C LEU A 573 -3.36 15.18 -17.56
N ILE A 574 -4.06 15.26 -18.69
CA ILE A 574 -5.20 16.15 -18.92
C ILE A 574 -6.35 15.29 -19.43
N GLY A 575 -7.50 15.37 -18.77
CA GLY A 575 -8.70 14.70 -19.23
C GLY A 575 -9.37 15.42 -20.39
N ASN A 576 -10.29 14.75 -21.09
CA ASN A 576 -11.03 15.38 -22.18
C ASN A 576 -12.05 16.38 -21.60
N PRO A 577 -11.83 17.71 -21.72
CA PRO A 577 -12.60 18.71 -20.97
C PRO A 577 -14.09 18.70 -21.28
N VAL A 578 -14.45 18.35 -22.52
CA VAL A 578 -15.85 18.27 -22.97
C VAL A 578 -16.53 17.09 -22.29
N SER A 579 -15.93 15.89 -22.38
CA SER A 579 -16.50 14.70 -21.75
C SER A 579 -16.55 14.82 -20.22
N TRP A 580 -15.52 15.42 -19.62
CA TRP A 580 -15.43 15.67 -18.18
C TRP A 580 -16.53 16.60 -17.70
N GLY A 581 -16.74 17.72 -18.42
CA GLY A 581 -17.84 18.65 -18.16
C GLY A 581 -19.21 18.01 -18.32
N VAL A 582 -19.44 17.26 -19.41
CA VAL A 582 -20.69 16.54 -19.65
C VAL A 582 -20.98 15.53 -18.52
N ALA A 583 -19.97 14.81 -18.05
CA ALA A 583 -20.10 13.85 -16.97
C ALA A 583 -20.56 14.49 -15.65
N ASN A 584 -19.95 15.62 -15.27
CA ASN A 584 -20.35 16.37 -14.08
C ASN A 584 -21.75 17.00 -14.22
N LEU A 585 -22.09 17.53 -15.39
CA LEU A 585 -23.44 18.04 -15.65
C LEU A 585 -24.49 16.92 -15.55
N CYS A 586 -24.19 15.72 -16.05
CA CYS A 586 -25.06 14.56 -15.92
C CYS A 586 -25.21 14.11 -14.47
N LEU A 587 -24.14 14.15 -13.66
CA LEU A 587 -24.22 13.86 -12.22
C LEU A 587 -25.20 14.81 -11.51
N MET A 588 -25.05 16.12 -11.74
CA MET A 588 -25.93 17.13 -11.16
C MET A 588 -27.37 16.97 -11.64
N ALA A 589 -27.58 16.71 -12.93
CA ALA A 589 -28.90 16.47 -13.50
C ALA A 589 -29.57 15.22 -12.91
N TYR A 590 -28.81 14.13 -12.72
CA TYR A 590 -29.31 12.92 -12.07
C TYR A 590 -29.75 13.20 -10.63
N GLN A 591 -28.94 13.91 -9.85
CA GLN A 591 -29.27 14.24 -8.45
C GLN A 591 -30.53 15.10 -8.35
N LEU A 592 -30.67 16.10 -9.23
CA LEU A 592 -31.87 16.93 -9.31
C LEU A 592 -33.12 16.11 -9.67
N LEU A 593 -33.02 15.27 -10.70
CA LEU A 593 -34.12 14.39 -11.12
C LEU A 593 -34.49 13.39 -10.02
N ALA A 594 -33.50 12.78 -9.36
CA ALA A 594 -33.71 11.87 -8.25
C ALA A 594 -34.44 12.58 -7.08
N ALA A 595 -34.03 13.79 -6.72
CA ALA A 595 -34.71 14.58 -5.69
C ALA A 595 -36.17 14.90 -6.07
N VAL A 596 -36.41 15.31 -7.31
CA VAL A 596 -37.76 15.60 -7.82
C VAL A 596 -38.63 14.33 -7.81
N TYR A 597 -38.13 13.21 -8.35
CA TYR A 597 -38.88 11.95 -8.38
C TYR A 597 -39.16 11.42 -6.96
N LEU A 598 -38.19 11.50 -6.04
CA LEU A 598 -38.38 11.09 -4.64
C LEU A 598 -39.45 11.95 -3.95
N LEU A 599 -39.41 13.27 -4.11
CA LEU A 599 -40.39 14.19 -3.51
C LEU A 599 -41.80 13.96 -4.08
N ARG A 600 -41.92 13.81 -5.40
CA ARG A 600 -43.21 13.56 -6.07
C ARG A 600 -43.79 12.20 -5.69
N ARG A 601 -42.96 11.17 -5.65
CA ARG A 601 -43.35 9.82 -5.23
C ARG A 601 -43.79 9.79 -3.76
N ARG A 602 -43.12 10.53 -2.86
CA ARG A 602 -43.53 10.69 -1.45
C ARG A 602 -44.87 11.42 -1.31
N ARG A 603 -45.20 12.31 -2.24
CA ARG A 603 -46.51 12.99 -2.32
C ARG A 603 -47.60 12.15 -3.01
N GLY A 604 -47.30 10.93 -3.44
CA GLY A 604 -48.25 10.02 -4.10
C GLY A 604 -48.29 10.12 -5.62
N PHE A 605 -47.53 11.01 -6.25
CA PHE A 605 -47.42 11.09 -7.71
C PHE A 605 -46.36 10.09 -8.21
N LYS A 606 -46.82 8.99 -8.83
CA LYS A 606 -45.93 7.99 -9.44
C LYS A 606 -45.68 8.34 -10.91
N ASP A 607 -44.68 9.18 -11.17
CA ASP A 607 -44.34 9.61 -12.54
C ASP A 607 -43.75 8.47 -13.39
N LEU A 608 -43.05 7.53 -12.75
CA LEU A 608 -42.37 6.41 -13.39
C LEU A 608 -43.04 5.08 -12.99
N PRO A 609 -43.22 4.13 -13.95
CA PRO A 609 -43.56 2.75 -13.63
C PRO A 609 -42.54 2.12 -12.67
N ASP A 610 -42.98 1.18 -11.83
CA ASP A 610 -42.14 0.61 -10.77
C ASP A 610 -40.87 -0.07 -11.29
N GLY A 611 -40.92 -0.69 -12.48
CA GLY A 611 -39.74 -1.27 -13.14
C GLY A 611 -38.70 -0.22 -13.52
N VAL A 612 -39.10 0.86 -14.20
CA VAL A 612 -38.21 1.96 -14.60
C VAL A 612 -37.64 2.68 -13.39
N TRP A 613 -38.44 2.84 -12.34
CA TRP A 613 -37.98 3.38 -11.07
C TRP A 613 -36.88 2.51 -10.43
N SER A 614 -37.08 1.18 -10.38
CA SER A 614 -36.07 0.27 -9.82
C SER A 614 -34.76 0.32 -10.60
N GLN A 615 -34.83 0.43 -11.93
CA GLN A 615 -33.67 0.61 -12.79
C GLN A 615 -32.97 1.94 -12.54
N PHE A 616 -33.72 3.04 -12.42
CA PHE A 616 -33.19 4.37 -12.12
C PHE A 616 -32.48 4.38 -10.76
N VAL A 617 -33.07 3.79 -9.72
CA VAL A 617 -32.46 3.67 -8.39
C VAL A 617 -31.19 2.80 -8.46
N CYS A 618 -31.22 1.67 -9.17
CA CYS A 618 -30.04 0.82 -9.35
C CYS A 618 -28.90 1.57 -10.05
N LEU A 619 -29.20 2.37 -11.08
CA LEU A 619 -28.24 3.23 -11.75
C LEU A 619 -27.60 4.22 -10.77
N GLY A 620 -28.39 4.87 -9.90
CA GLY A 620 -27.88 5.75 -8.87
C GLY A 620 -27.02 5.04 -7.83
N CYS A 621 -27.48 3.90 -7.31
CA CYS A 621 -26.74 3.12 -6.33
C CYS A 621 -25.36 2.69 -6.85
N VAL A 622 -25.28 2.26 -8.12
CA VAL A 622 -24.01 1.83 -8.72
C VAL A 622 -23.15 3.02 -9.14
N CYS A 623 -23.68 3.95 -9.94
CA CYS A 623 -22.87 5.01 -10.54
C CYS A 623 -22.61 6.18 -9.57
N VAL A 624 -23.65 6.73 -8.94
CA VAL A 624 -23.48 7.83 -7.98
C VAL A 624 -22.85 7.31 -6.69
N GLY A 625 -23.26 6.13 -6.24
CA GLY A 625 -22.57 5.44 -5.14
C GLY A 625 -21.09 5.18 -5.46
N GLY A 626 -20.79 4.70 -6.67
CA GLY A 626 -19.43 4.49 -7.17
C GLY A 626 -18.59 5.76 -7.18
N TRP A 627 -19.17 6.88 -7.63
CA TRP A 627 -18.52 8.19 -7.58
C TRP A 627 -18.28 8.63 -6.12
N LEU A 628 -19.27 8.55 -5.25
CA LEU A 628 -19.16 8.96 -3.84
C LEU A 628 -18.04 8.21 -3.11
N VAL A 629 -18.01 6.88 -3.21
CA VAL A 629 -17.03 6.06 -2.47
C VAL A 629 -15.61 6.21 -3.01
N ASN A 630 -15.44 6.66 -4.26
CA ASN A 630 -14.13 6.92 -4.87
C ASN A 630 -13.74 8.41 -4.86
N PHE A 631 -14.57 9.29 -4.30
CA PHE A 631 -14.30 10.74 -4.23
C PHE A 631 -14.29 11.27 -2.79
N VAL A 632 -15.35 10.99 -2.02
CA VAL A 632 -15.56 11.56 -0.68
C VAL A 632 -14.46 11.21 0.31
N PRO A 633 -13.89 9.98 0.34
CA PRO A 633 -12.81 9.67 1.28
C PRO A 633 -11.60 10.61 1.16
N PHE A 634 -11.29 11.10 -0.06
CA PHE A 634 -10.17 12.01 -0.28
C PHE A 634 -10.35 13.39 0.35
N LEU A 635 -11.59 13.82 0.61
CA LEU A 635 -11.86 15.08 1.34
C LEU A 635 -11.43 15.01 2.81
N LEU A 636 -11.27 13.81 3.37
CA LEU A 636 -10.92 13.56 4.76
C LEU A 636 -9.46 13.11 4.93
N MET A 637 -8.71 12.95 3.83
CA MET A 637 -7.34 12.46 3.85
C MET A 637 -6.35 13.61 3.93
N GLU A 638 -5.52 13.60 4.98
CA GLU A 638 -4.37 14.49 5.15
C GLU A 638 -3.12 13.83 4.53
N LYS A 639 -3.08 13.76 3.19
CA LYS A 639 -1.93 13.26 2.40
C LYS A 639 -1.72 14.12 1.16
N THR A 640 -0.57 13.99 0.51
CA THR A 640 -0.36 14.56 -0.83
C THR A 640 -1.24 13.83 -1.85
N LEU A 641 -2.10 14.58 -2.55
CA LEU A 641 -3.06 14.02 -3.51
C LEU A 641 -2.86 14.57 -4.92
N PHE A 642 -3.27 13.78 -5.90
CA PHE A 642 -3.06 14.04 -7.34
C PHE A 642 -4.33 13.74 -8.14
N LEU A 643 -4.51 14.43 -9.27
CA LEU A 643 -5.68 14.30 -10.15
C LEU A 643 -6.04 12.86 -10.53
N TYR A 644 -5.04 11.97 -10.67
CA TYR A 644 -5.28 10.58 -11.07
C TYR A 644 -6.09 9.76 -10.04
N HIS A 645 -6.13 10.19 -8.78
CA HIS A 645 -6.97 9.58 -7.74
C HIS A 645 -8.46 9.69 -8.04
N TYR A 646 -8.88 10.66 -8.85
CA TYR A 646 -10.27 10.88 -9.24
C TYR A 646 -10.75 9.96 -10.39
N LEU A 647 -9.82 9.36 -11.14
CA LEU A 647 -10.16 8.61 -12.35
C LEU A 647 -11.08 7.40 -12.14
N PRO A 648 -10.99 6.63 -11.04
CA PRO A 648 -11.98 5.61 -10.73
C PRO A 648 -13.39 6.19 -10.57
N ALA A 649 -13.53 7.34 -9.90
CA ALA A 649 -14.82 8.02 -9.73
C ALA A 649 -15.36 8.51 -11.09
N GLN A 650 -14.48 9.03 -11.94
CA GLN A 650 -14.84 9.52 -13.28
C GLN A 650 -15.38 8.41 -14.18
N CYS A 651 -14.87 7.17 -14.07
CA CYS A 651 -15.37 6.03 -14.84
C CYS A 651 -16.87 5.74 -14.57
N TYR A 652 -17.32 5.90 -13.31
CA TYR A 652 -18.73 5.75 -12.96
C TYR A 652 -19.59 6.88 -13.53
N LEU A 653 -19.06 8.09 -13.69
CA LEU A 653 -19.79 9.19 -14.34
C LEU A 653 -19.94 8.98 -15.84
N TYR A 654 -18.95 8.37 -16.51
CA TYR A 654 -19.08 7.98 -17.91
C TYR A 654 -20.08 6.84 -18.14
N LEU A 655 -20.30 5.99 -17.14
CA LEU A 655 -21.40 5.02 -17.13
C LEU A 655 -22.76 5.71 -16.93
N LEU A 656 -22.83 6.69 -16.00
CA LEU A 656 -24.05 7.44 -15.68
C LEU A 656 -24.57 8.28 -16.85
N SER A 657 -23.68 8.96 -17.56
CA SER A 657 -24.03 9.98 -18.56
C SER A 657 -24.96 9.46 -19.67
N PRO A 658 -24.58 8.45 -20.47
CA PRO A 658 -25.45 7.94 -21.53
C PRO A 658 -26.71 7.25 -20.98
N ALA A 659 -26.63 6.58 -19.82
CA ALA A 659 -27.79 5.95 -19.18
C ALA A 659 -28.85 6.99 -18.77
N LEU A 660 -28.41 8.13 -18.22
CA LEU A 660 -29.31 9.25 -17.89
C LEU A 660 -29.90 9.88 -19.15
N LEU A 661 -29.12 10.01 -20.21
CA LEU A 661 -29.58 10.57 -21.48
C LEU A 661 -30.62 9.68 -22.15
N GLU A 662 -30.47 8.35 -22.08
CA GLU A 662 -31.51 7.41 -22.51
C GLU A 662 -32.78 7.56 -21.68
N HIS A 663 -32.64 7.65 -20.34
CA HIS A 663 -33.79 7.88 -19.47
C HIS A 663 -34.53 9.17 -19.85
N ALA A 664 -33.82 10.29 -20.01
CA ALA A 664 -34.41 11.55 -20.46
C ALA A 664 -35.07 11.42 -21.84
N HIS A 665 -34.42 10.74 -22.79
CA HIS A 665 -34.93 10.54 -24.15
C HIS A 665 -36.28 9.81 -24.17
N THR A 666 -36.48 8.81 -23.30
CA THR A 666 -37.74 8.05 -23.23
C THR A 666 -38.92 8.86 -22.69
N HIS A 667 -38.65 9.90 -21.88
CA HIS A 667 -39.69 10.71 -21.23
C HIS A 667 -39.93 12.08 -21.89
N LEU A 668 -39.19 12.43 -22.95
CA LEU A 668 -39.33 13.67 -23.69
C LEU A 668 -40.31 13.54 -24.88
N SER A 669 -40.97 14.64 -25.24
CA SER A 669 -41.85 14.68 -26.43
C SER A 669 -41.05 14.60 -27.74
N ALA A 670 -41.70 14.18 -28.84
CA ALA A 670 -41.03 13.87 -30.11
C ALA A 670 -40.15 15.02 -30.68
N THR A 671 -40.53 16.28 -30.46
CA THR A 671 -39.76 17.45 -30.89
C THR A 671 -38.48 17.62 -30.05
N HIS A 672 -38.61 17.56 -28.72
CA HIS A 672 -37.47 17.62 -27.79
C HIS A 672 -36.54 16.41 -27.97
N ARG A 673 -37.10 15.25 -28.33
CA ARG A 673 -36.33 14.04 -28.63
C ARG A 673 -35.40 14.20 -29.82
N ARG A 674 -35.89 14.82 -30.91
CA ARG A 674 -35.06 15.15 -32.09
C ARG A 674 -33.97 16.16 -31.74
N ALA A 675 -34.32 17.20 -30.99
CA ALA A 675 -33.35 18.19 -30.51
C ALA A 675 -32.26 17.53 -29.65
N LEU A 676 -32.64 16.65 -28.71
CA LEU A 676 -31.71 15.90 -27.87
C LEU A 676 -30.76 15.05 -28.73
N CYS A 677 -31.26 14.29 -29.70
CA CYS A 677 -30.39 13.50 -30.59
C CYS A 677 -29.38 14.35 -31.36
N MET A 678 -29.77 15.54 -31.83
CA MET A 678 -28.86 16.49 -32.48
C MET A 678 -27.82 17.05 -31.51
N CYS A 679 -28.22 17.36 -30.28
CA CYS A 679 -27.28 17.79 -29.23
C CYS A 679 -26.31 16.67 -28.85
N LEU A 680 -26.77 15.41 -28.81
CA LEU A 680 -25.94 14.25 -28.50
C LEU A 680 -24.90 13.98 -29.59
N SER A 681 -25.30 14.03 -30.87
CA SER A 681 -24.36 13.87 -31.97
C SER A 681 -23.34 15.00 -32.02
N ALA A 682 -23.76 16.24 -31.79
CA ALA A 682 -22.85 17.39 -31.67
C ALA A 682 -21.91 17.25 -30.46
N GLY A 683 -22.42 16.77 -29.33
CA GLY A 683 -21.63 16.51 -28.12
C GLY A 683 -20.56 15.46 -28.34
N LEU A 684 -20.91 14.30 -28.94
CA LEU A 684 -19.96 13.25 -29.29
C LEU A 684 -18.91 13.72 -30.31
N LEU A 685 -19.32 14.52 -31.31
CA LEU A 685 -18.38 15.14 -32.24
C LEU A 685 -17.41 16.08 -31.52
N SER A 686 -17.90 16.89 -30.58
CA SER A 686 -17.08 17.79 -29.76
C SER A 686 -16.09 17.01 -28.88
N VAL A 687 -16.51 15.90 -28.28
CA VAL A 687 -15.62 14.98 -27.54
C VAL A 687 -14.53 14.43 -28.44
N PHE A 688 -14.85 13.99 -29.66
CA PHE A 688 -13.86 13.51 -30.62
C PHE A 688 -12.87 14.59 -31.08
N LEU A 689 -13.36 15.81 -31.38
CA LEU A 689 -12.50 16.94 -31.73
C LEU A 689 -11.60 17.35 -30.58
N SER A 690 -12.11 17.35 -29.35
CA SER A 690 -11.31 17.60 -28.15
C SER A 690 -10.23 16.54 -27.97
N TYR A 691 -10.58 15.25 -28.05
CA TYR A 691 -9.61 14.15 -28.02
C TYR A 691 -8.49 14.38 -29.07
N ARG A 692 -8.86 14.67 -30.32
CA ARG A 692 -7.93 14.90 -31.42
C ARG A 692 -6.97 16.07 -31.15
N ASN A 693 -7.45 17.15 -30.56
CA ASN A 693 -6.63 18.32 -30.21
C ASN A 693 -5.62 18.01 -29.10
N PHE A 694 -6.02 17.21 -28.10
CA PHE A 694 -5.18 16.83 -26.96
C PHE A 694 -4.34 15.56 -27.21
N CYS A 695 -4.53 14.85 -28.34
CA CYS A 695 -3.72 13.68 -28.72
C CYS A 695 -2.19 13.92 -28.63
N PRO A 696 -1.62 15.04 -29.11
CA PRO A 696 -0.19 15.29 -29.00
C PRO A 696 0.31 15.31 -27.55
N LEU A 697 -0.49 15.83 -26.61
CA LEU A 697 -0.18 15.84 -25.17
C LEU A 697 -0.46 14.48 -24.48
N THR A 698 -1.19 13.58 -25.15
CA THR A 698 -1.52 12.24 -24.64
C THR A 698 -0.47 11.22 -25.04
N TYR A 699 -0.02 11.26 -26.30
CA TYR A 699 0.95 10.33 -26.85
C TYR A 699 2.38 10.90 -26.84
N GLY A 700 2.54 12.21 -26.70
CA GLY A 700 3.83 12.90 -26.83
C GLY A 700 4.25 13.14 -28.28
N SER A 701 3.41 12.80 -29.26
CA SER A 701 3.69 12.89 -30.69
C SER A 701 2.44 13.32 -31.48
N PRO A 702 2.57 14.14 -32.55
CA PRO A 702 3.78 14.83 -33.02
C PRO A 702 4.23 15.96 -32.08
N GLU A 703 5.46 16.45 -32.26
CA GLU A 703 5.94 17.66 -31.60
C GLU A 703 5.10 18.89 -32.04
N LEU A 704 4.81 19.78 -31.08
CA LEU A 704 4.05 21.01 -31.31
C LEU A 704 4.95 22.24 -31.14
N SER A 705 4.66 23.28 -31.92
CA SER A 705 5.31 24.60 -31.74
C SER A 705 4.81 25.31 -30.48
N ALA A 706 5.57 26.28 -29.96
CA ALA A 706 5.19 27.05 -28.78
C ALA A 706 3.81 27.72 -28.92
N ASN A 707 3.46 28.24 -30.10
CA ASN A 707 2.16 28.84 -30.39
C ASN A 707 1.02 27.80 -30.33
N GLN A 708 1.26 26.59 -30.84
CA GLN A 708 0.27 25.50 -30.77
C GLN A 708 0.08 25.01 -29.34
N LEU A 709 1.14 24.92 -28.54
CA LEU A 709 1.06 24.58 -27.12
C LEU A 709 0.30 25.64 -26.33
N GLN A 710 0.54 26.92 -26.61
CA GLN A 710 -0.22 28.01 -26.02
C GLN A 710 -1.71 27.94 -26.39
N ALA A 711 -2.05 27.55 -27.63
CA ALA A 711 -3.44 27.35 -28.04
C ALA A 711 -4.12 26.15 -27.35
N LEU A 712 -3.36 25.16 -26.87
CA LEU A 712 -3.88 24.03 -26.09
C LEU A 712 -4.07 24.37 -24.60
N LYS A 713 -3.58 25.52 -24.14
CA LYS A 713 -3.82 26.01 -22.78
C LYS A 713 -5.24 26.62 -22.69
N TRP A 714 -6.25 25.76 -22.66
CA TRP A 714 -7.66 26.17 -22.55
C TRP A 714 -8.03 26.73 -21.18
N ARG A 715 -7.16 26.53 -20.18
CA ARG A 715 -7.29 27.10 -18.84
C ARG A 715 -5.96 27.69 -18.39
N ASP A 716 -6.05 28.84 -17.73
CA ASP A 716 -4.85 29.55 -17.26
C ASP A 716 -4.08 28.79 -16.17
N THR A 717 -4.81 27.97 -15.40
CA THR A 717 -4.28 27.12 -14.33
C THR A 717 -3.50 25.91 -14.85
N TRP A 718 -3.59 25.56 -16.14
CA TRP A 718 -2.82 24.46 -16.69
C TRP A 718 -1.36 24.86 -16.94
N ASP A 719 -0.47 24.13 -16.28
CA ASP A 719 0.98 24.23 -16.40
C ASP A 719 1.44 23.45 -17.63
N ILE A 720 1.23 24.03 -18.81
CA ILE A 720 1.81 23.56 -20.08
C ILE A 720 3.07 24.36 -20.33
N LEU A 721 4.22 23.69 -20.36
CA LEU A 721 5.51 24.34 -20.58
C LEU A 721 5.78 24.46 -22.09
N TYR A 722 6.35 25.58 -22.50
CA TYR A 722 6.76 25.81 -23.88
C TYR A 722 8.10 26.54 -23.89
N ARG A 723 9.05 26.05 -24.69
CA ARG A 723 10.32 26.76 -24.89
C ARG A 723 10.11 27.87 -25.92
N ARG A 724 10.48 29.09 -25.54
CA ARG A 724 10.68 30.16 -26.52
C ARG A 724 12.06 29.95 -27.12
N HIS A 725 12.11 29.74 -28.43
CA HIS A 725 13.36 29.69 -29.18
C HIS A 725 14.09 31.02 -29.13
#